data_AF-A0A7C8N0B9-F1
#
_entry.id   AF-A0A7C8N0B9-F1
#
_cell.length_a   1.000
_cell.length_b   1.000
_cell.length_c   1.000
_cell.angle_alpha   90.00
_cell.angle_beta   90.00
_cell.angle_gamma   90.00
#
_symmetry.space_group_name_H-M   'P 1'
#
loop_
_entity.id
_entity.type
_entity.pdbx_description
1 polymer ?
#
loop_
_entity_poly.entity_id
_entity_poly.type
_entity_poly.pdbx_seq_one_letter_code
_entity_poly.pdbx_strand_id
1 'polypeptide(L)'
;MSKRDGGHNAVVQDTAEPLGQIRDNTATSEENIISAILDIQRYAITRSNWIKSLECLYLATDRDDEPTGKRRRLADGESVASYSTPQLLRRTYLDPVSDPERGREYVAVSYTWDFSEEEETQDSCQSFGGYFVESRKTGEPSQPSNVRDVVLERALRYAEHVKCETIWIDRECVDQDNAKEKETAIQNMHLVYSLSRRPIALLTRAIKTTEELDLIVSLLLRDLKEEEEAAALSLLDEITSDLWWQRAWTFQEDYRASTRMTLLIPHTSNLEHRKQTTRDGLNRPLLGTLPGEICIKSTEFRACTTQFCLDYKQRQPEAEAVCNRVLTTAGKYNVLLQDNHPSSSHTSISRSMTPTILADLGRRGILAESDRLAIAANCCGYSVRLDTVALNKRGSSLSLSILALCLLNGEIMENHSQRRHGTLKDNIFTYLTKQSLRSFRPPVDEALTFIKSCRLVEPVLTRTGTQTRGILWRLGKIIRPRPLKRDKYCTLSPLETLATDLQYRKYGKSYTELATNLLAWIQESSTASRKHQRFTGRSPLVHTRPLGWRAWMAYEVEAALLEGKCLRLGSVVDPTNREELAPYSAIFVGEGIDDWRKEDAEEYAESSYVFTAVRPAKDQARFGDIAKHVSLEVDWERPGREHKREEDRASSQTAEEYSPELGPPKLYIKRWLNGLCFSGHYSQQPVLFPWPADLLAMPNKP
;
A
#
# COMPACT_ATOMS: atom_id res chain seq x y z
N MET A 1 -22.24 9.43 -23.55
CA MET A 1 -22.78 8.69 -24.71
C MET A 1 -21.77 7.63 -25.13
N SER A 2 -22.14 6.35 -25.01
CA SER A 2 -21.31 5.18 -25.31
C SER A 2 -21.43 4.81 -26.78
N LYS A 3 -20.33 4.89 -27.53
CA LYS A 3 -20.17 4.07 -28.72
C LYS A 3 -19.56 2.75 -28.25
N ARG A 4 -20.31 1.67 -28.43
CA ARG A 4 -19.81 0.30 -28.45
C ARG A 4 -18.79 0.22 -29.58
N ASP A 5 -17.51 0.41 -29.28
CA ASP A 5 -16.44 -0.06 -30.15
C ASP A 5 -16.31 -1.58 -29.96
N GLY A 6 -16.28 -2.26 -31.10
CA GLY A 6 -16.34 -3.72 -31.21
C GLY A 6 -15.17 -4.44 -30.55
N GLY A 7 -15.38 -5.73 -30.28
CA GLY A 7 -14.44 -6.63 -29.59
C GLY A 7 -13.06 -6.68 -30.24
N HIS A 8 -12.16 -5.83 -29.76
CA HIS A 8 -10.74 -5.84 -30.08
C HIS A 8 -9.94 -5.89 -28.78
N ASN A 9 -9.25 -7.02 -28.60
CA ASN A 9 -8.16 -7.28 -27.64
C ASN A 9 -8.15 -6.39 -26.40
N ALA A 10 -8.94 -6.79 -25.41
CA ALA A 10 -8.74 -6.38 -24.03
C ALA A 10 -7.85 -7.41 -23.33
N VAL A 11 -7.17 -7.01 -22.24
CA VAL A 11 -6.54 -7.95 -21.31
C VAL A 11 -7.55 -9.05 -20.93
N VAL A 12 -7.10 -10.31 -20.91
CA VAL A 12 -7.96 -11.47 -20.62
C VAL A 12 -8.36 -11.47 -19.15
N GLN A 13 -9.67 -11.53 -18.90
CA GLN A 13 -10.28 -11.57 -17.56
C GLN A 13 -10.19 -12.98 -16.95
N ASP A 14 -9.00 -13.40 -16.57
CA ASP A 14 -8.74 -14.75 -16.06
C ASP A 14 -8.50 -14.82 -14.55
N THR A 15 -8.76 -13.74 -13.80
CA THR A 15 -8.41 -13.65 -12.36
C THR A 15 -9.16 -14.62 -11.45
N ALA A 16 -10.28 -15.18 -11.93
CA ALA A 16 -11.01 -16.23 -11.22
C ALA A 16 -10.48 -17.64 -11.55
N GLU A 17 -9.74 -17.80 -12.65
CA GLU A 17 -9.26 -19.10 -13.13
C GLU A 17 -8.04 -19.57 -12.31
N PRO A 18 -7.88 -20.91 -12.13
CA PRO A 18 -6.65 -21.47 -11.58
C PRO A 18 -5.43 -21.14 -12.45
N LEU A 19 -4.29 -20.85 -11.83
CA LEU A 19 -3.04 -20.55 -12.58
C LEU A 19 -2.61 -21.69 -13.52
N GLY A 20 -2.91 -22.94 -13.17
CA GLY A 20 -2.65 -24.10 -14.03
C GLY A 20 -3.46 -24.08 -15.33
N GLN A 21 -4.73 -23.67 -15.26
CA GLN A 21 -5.58 -23.50 -16.43
C GLN A 21 -5.07 -22.34 -17.30
N ILE A 22 -4.70 -21.21 -16.69
CA ILE A 22 -4.14 -20.06 -17.43
C ILE A 22 -2.85 -20.47 -18.14
N ARG A 23 -1.97 -21.23 -17.48
CA ARG A 23 -0.78 -21.80 -18.10
C ARG A 23 -1.15 -22.64 -19.31
N ASP A 24 -2.08 -23.58 -19.16
CA ASP A 24 -2.44 -24.51 -20.24
C ASP A 24 -3.12 -23.78 -21.42
N ASN A 25 -3.82 -22.67 -21.17
CA ASN A 25 -4.45 -21.82 -22.19
C ASN A 25 -3.48 -20.86 -22.90
N THR A 26 -2.43 -20.41 -22.20
CA THR A 26 -1.45 -19.45 -22.73
C THR A 26 -0.23 -20.10 -23.35
N ALA A 27 0.01 -21.38 -23.05
CA ALA A 27 1.21 -22.08 -23.46
C ALA A 27 1.13 -22.62 -24.90
N THR A 28 2.11 -22.24 -25.72
CA THR A 28 2.63 -23.15 -26.75
C THR A 28 3.40 -24.29 -26.06
N SER A 29 3.66 -25.43 -26.73
CA SER A 29 4.23 -26.65 -26.10
C SER A 29 5.59 -26.48 -25.36
N GLU A 30 6.22 -25.31 -25.44
CA GLU A 30 7.51 -24.97 -24.83
C GLU A 30 7.44 -23.83 -23.78
N GLU A 31 6.27 -23.24 -23.54
CA GLU A 31 6.11 -22.05 -22.70
C GLU A 31 5.48 -22.38 -21.34
N ASN A 32 6.14 -21.99 -20.25
CA ASN A 32 5.60 -22.04 -18.89
C ASN A 32 5.18 -20.64 -18.41
N ILE A 33 4.58 -20.55 -17.22
CA ILE A 33 4.16 -19.26 -16.61
C ILE A 33 5.31 -18.23 -16.59
N ILE A 34 6.54 -18.68 -16.34
CA ILE A 34 7.71 -17.80 -16.29
C ILE A 34 7.98 -17.14 -17.65
N SER A 35 7.85 -17.86 -18.76
CA SER A 35 8.04 -17.29 -20.11
C SER A 35 7.09 -16.12 -20.38
N ALA A 36 5.81 -16.27 -20.03
CA ALA A 36 4.80 -15.22 -20.15
C ALA A 36 5.09 -14.03 -19.22
N ILE A 37 5.52 -14.27 -17.97
CA ILE A 37 5.91 -13.19 -17.05
C ILE A 37 7.11 -12.39 -17.58
N LEU A 38 8.14 -13.06 -18.10
CA LEU A 38 9.33 -12.42 -18.66
C LEU A 38 9.02 -11.58 -19.91
N ASP A 39 8.03 -12.02 -20.67
CA ASP A 39 7.54 -11.30 -21.82
C ASP A 39 6.68 -10.08 -21.41
N ILE A 40 5.82 -10.20 -20.38
CA ILE A 40 5.10 -9.06 -19.77
C ILE A 40 6.08 -8.01 -19.20
N GLN A 41 7.20 -8.44 -18.62
CA GLN A 41 8.24 -7.53 -18.10
C GLN A 41 8.73 -6.53 -19.16
N ARG A 42 8.66 -6.85 -20.46
CA ARG A 42 9.09 -5.94 -21.54
C ARG A 42 8.21 -4.68 -21.65
N TYR A 43 7.01 -4.71 -21.07
CA TYR A 43 6.08 -3.58 -21.01
C TYR A 43 6.14 -2.83 -19.67
N ALA A 44 7.19 -3.08 -18.88
CA ALA A 44 7.45 -2.33 -17.66
C ALA A 44 7.83 -0.88 -17.99
N ILE A 45 7.10 0.06 -17.42
CA ILE A 45 7.34 1.50 -17.58
C ILE A 45 7.59 2.16 -16.22
N THR A 46 8.32 3.27 -16.23
CA THR A 46 8.48 4.11 -15.05
C THR A 46 7.45 5.22 -15.02
N ARG A 47 6.97 5.56 -13.83
CA ARG A 47 5.98 6.63 -13.63
C ARG A 47 6.50 8.00 -14.09
N SER A 48 5.64 8.77 -14.76
CA SER A 48 5.86 10.17 -15.15
C SER A 48 5.35 11.16 -14.08
N ASN A 49 5.87 12.39 -14.07
CA ASN A 49 5.52 13.43 -13.09
C ASN A 49 4.36 14.34 -13.57
N TRP A 50 3.20 13.77 -13.88
CA TRP A 50 2.03 14.51 -14.37
C TRP A 50 1.46 15.54 -13.38
N ILE A 51 1.55 15.24 -12.08
CA ILE A 51 0.89 16.01 -11.01
C ILE A 51 1.47 17.43 -10.79
N LYS A 52 2.57 17.82 -11.46
CA LYS A 52 3.20 19.15 -11.26
C LYS A 52 2.36 20.33 -11.77
N SER A 53 1.42 20.07 -12.66
CA SER A 53 0.51 21.08 -13.20
C SER A 53 -0.91 20.52 -13.17
N LEU A 54 -1.44 20.38 -11.96
CA LEU A 54 -2.75 19.80 -11.72
C LEU A 54 -3.84 20.83 -12.08
N GLU A 55 -4.65 20.50 -13.08
CA GLU A 55 -5.79 21.32 -13.46
C GLU A 55 -6.92 21.18 -12.44
N CYS A 56 -7.45 22.29 -11.94
CA CYS A 56 -8.57 22.36 -11.00
C CYS A 56 -9.62 23.36 -11.52
N LEU A 57 -10.83 23.27 -10.95
CA LEU A 57 -11.94 24.17 -11.24
C LEU A 57 -12.21 25.10 -10.07
N TYR A 58 -12.66 26.31 -10.35
CA TYR A 58 -13.20 27.25 -9.36
C TYR A 58 -14.42 27.97 -9.91
N LEU A 59 -15.32 28.38 -9.03
CA LEU A 59 -16.52 29.13 -9.40
C LEU A 59 -16.14 30.57 -9.78
N ALA A 60 -16.50 30.98 -11.00
CA ALA A 60 -16.26 32.34 -11.47
C ALA A 60 -17.11 33.34 -10.65
N THR A 61 -16.54 34.50 -10.35
CA THR A 61 -17.29 35.58 -9.70
C THR A 61 -17.91 36.49 -10.76
N ASP A 62 -18.99 37.20 -10.43
CA ASP A 62 -19.71 38.10 -11.36
C ASP A 62 -18.84 39.19 -12.03
N ARG A 63 -17.57 39.35 -11.63
CA ARG A 63 -16.62 40.30 -12.24
C ARG A 63 -15.82 39.71 -13.40
N ASP A 64 -16.04 38.43 -13.69
CA ASP A 64 -15.27 37.61 -14.62
C ASP A 64 -16.13 37.22 -15.84
N ASP A 65 -16.64 38.19 -16.62
CA ASP A 65 -17.42 37.96 -17.87
C ASP A 65 -16.56 37.31 -19.00
N GLU A 66 -17.06 36.55 -20.00
CA GLU A 66 -18.34 36.50 -20.77
C GLU A 66 -18.57 35.07 -21.42
N PRO A 67 -19.67 34.76 -22.19
CA PRO A 67 -20.76 35.63 -22.69
C PRO A 67 -22.22 35.16 -22.48
N THR A 68 -23.04 36.12 -22.06
CA THR A 68 -24.25 36.60 -22.76
C THR A 68 -24.85 35.72 -23.88
N GLY A 69 -25.66 34.74 -23.48
CA GLY A 69 -26.75 34.27 -24.33
C GLY A 69 -27.71 35.43 -24.59
N LYS A 70 -27.88 35.82 -25.87
CA LYS A 70 -28.84 36.84 -26.32
C LYS A 70 -30.13 36.75 -25.50
N ARG A 71 -30.41 37.78 -24.69
CA ARG A 71 -31.70 37.98 -24.02
C ARG A 71 -32.80 38.03 -25.09
N ARG A 72 -33.40 36.88 -25.40
CA ARG A 72 -34.64 36.82 -26.14
C ARG A 72 -35.72 37.24 -25.16
N ARG A 73 -36.14 38.51 -25.23
CA ARG A 73 -37.35 38.97 -24.55
C ARG A 73 -38.51 38.17 -25.12
N LEU A 74 -39.00 37.20 -24.36
CA LEU A 74 -40.35 36.68 -24.55
C LEU A 74 -41.30 37.77 -24.04
N ALA A 75 -42.10 38.29 -24.95
CA ALA A 75 -43.28 39.06 -24.62
C ALA A 75 -44.36 38.06 -24.21
N ASP A 76 -44.46 37.78 -22.91
CA ASP A 76 -45.73 37.81 -22.18
C ASP A 76 -45.49 37.45 -20.72
N GLY A 77 -46.11 38.23 -19.84
CA GLY A 77 -45.89 38.25 -18.40
C GLY A 77 -46.59 37.10 -17.67
N GLU A 78 -46.08 35.89 -17.82
CA GLU A 78 -46.38 34.79 -16.90
C GLU A 78 -45.11 34.39 -16.12
N SER A 79 -45.16 34.61 -14.81
CA SER A 79 -44.11 34.25 -13.86
C SER A 79 -44.13 32.74 -13.63
N VAL A 80 -43.33 32.01 -14.40
CA VAL A 80 -43.01 30.58 -14.17
C VAL A 80 -41.63 30.48 -13.51
N ALA A 81 -41.54 29.61 -12.52
CA ALA A 81 -40.47 29.46 -11.52
C ALA A 81 -39.02 29.61 -12.02
N SER A 82 -38.24 30.42 -11.28
CA SER A 82 -36.79 30.34 -11.02
C SER A 82 -35.95 29.43 -11.94
N TYR A 83 -35.63 29.88 -13.15
CA TYR A 83 -34.45 29.37 -13.87
C TYR A 83 -33.21 30.03 -13.27
N SER A 84 -32.45 29.30 -12.45
CA SER A 84 -31.12 29.75 -12.03
C SER A 84 -30.27 29.94 -13.29
N THR A 85 -29.61 31.09 -13.40
CA THR A 85 -28.61 31.30 -14.45
C THR A 85 -27.51 30.25 -14.30
N PRO A 86 -27.15 29.51 -15.37
CA PRO A 86 -26.10 28.51 -15.29
C PRO A 86 -24.80 29.11 -14.76
N GLN A 87 -24.15 28.43 -13.83
CA GLN A 87 -22.93 28.90 -13.19
C GLN A 87 -21.70 28.55 -14.04
N LEU A 88 -20.71 29.44 -14.09
CA LEU A 88 -19.47 29.22 -14.83
C LEU A 88 -18.35 28.75 -13.90
N LEU A 89 -17.74 27.62 -14.25
CA LEU A 89 -16.52 27.07 -13.64
C LEU A 89 -15.32 27.38 -14.54
N ARG A 90 -14.33 28.08 -14.00
CA ARG A 90 -13.06 28.38 -14.68
C ARG A 90 -11.98 27.40 -14.29
N ARG A 91 -10.97 27.25 -15.15
CA ARG A 91 -9.83 26.36 -14.96
C ARG A 91 -8.66 27.12 -14.34
N THR A 92 -7.92 26.43 -13.47
CA THR A 92 -6.67 26.93 -12.90
C THR A 92 -5.68 25.77 -12.76
N TYR A 93 -4.40 26.07 -12.61
CA TYR A 93 -3.34 25.06 -12.48
C TYR A 93 -2.61 25.22 -11.16
N LEU A 94 -2.50 24.13 -10.41
CA LEU A 94 -1.78 24.05 -9.15
C LEU A 94 -0.52 23.21 -9.32
N ASP A 95 0.52 23.50 -8.51
CA ASP A 95 1.69 22.63 -8.36
C ASP A 95 1.75 22.03 -6.94
N PRO A 96 1.02 20.93 -6.66
CA PRO A 96 1.03 20.24 -5.37
C PRO A 96 2.41 19.70 -4.91
N VAL A 97 3.36 19.63 -5.85
CA VAL A 97 4.68 19.02 -5.68
C VAL A 97 5.70 20.05 -5.23
N SER A 98 5.80 21.15 -5.97
CA SER A 98 6.79 22.20 -5.73
C SER A 98 6.29 23.25 -4.73
N ASP A 99 4.97 23.44 -4.61
CA ASP A 99 4.34 24.30 -3.60
C ASP A 99 3.37 23.50 -2.71
N PRO A 100 3.86 22.77 -1.68
CA PRO A 100 3.01 22.02 -0.77
C PRO A 100 2.02 22.85 0.05
N GLU A 101 2.26 24.15 0.19
CA GLU A 101 1.41 25.02 1.01
C GLU A 101 0.19 25.50 0.25
N ARG A 102 0.36 25.99 -0.98
CA ARG A 102 -0.76 26.49 -1.79
C ARG A 102 -1.24 25.44 -2.80
N GLY A 103 -0.33 24.69 -3.40
CA GLY A 103 -0.65 23.69 -4.42
C GLY A 103 -1.43 22.48 -3.92
N ARG A 104 -1.66 22.35 -2.61
CA ARG A 104 -2.47 21.27 -2.00
C ARG A 104 -3.82 21.74 -1.46
N GLU A 105 -4.15 23.01 -1.62
CA GLU A 105 -5.42 23.62 -1.21
C GLU A 105 -6.49 23.47 -2.31
N TYR A 106 -6.87 22.22 -2.56
CA TYR A 106 -8.01 21.85 -3.42
C TYR A 106 -8.81 20.71 -2.80
N VAL A 107 -10.11 20.68 -3.08
CA VAL A 107 -11.00 19.56 -2.72
C VAL A 107 -10.92 18.49 -3.81
N ALA A 108 -10.39 17.30 -3.50
CA ALA A 108 -10.43 16.17 -4.43
C ALA A 108 -11.77 15.43 -4.28
N VAL A 109 -12.59 15.47 -5.33
CA VAL A 109 -13.96 14.91 -5.31
C VAL A 109 -13.93 13.47 -5.79
N SER A 110 -14.37 12.54 -4.95
CA SER A 110 -14.60 11.14 -5.28
C SER A 110 -16.10 10.87 -5.39
N TYR A 111 -16.54 10.40 -6.56
CA TYR A 111 -17.96 10.17 -6.85
C TYR A 111 -18.13 9.11 -7.95
N THR A 112 -19.36 8.67 -8.19
CA THR A 112 -19.68 7.73 -9.29
C THR A 112 -20.12 8.48 -10.53
N TRP A 113 -19.64 8.07 -11.71
CA TRP A 113 -20.08 8.69 -12.97
C TRP A 113 -21.50 8.29 -13.35
N ASP A 114 -21.87 7.06 -13.00
CA ASP A 114 -23.18 6.47 -13.23
C ASP A 114 -24.10 6.79 -12.05
N PHE A 115 -25.41 6.80 -12.33
CA PHE A 115 -26.46 6.95 -11.34
C PHE A 115 -26.53 5.71 -10.44
N SER A 116 -26.83 5.91 -9.16
CA SER A 116 -27.36 4.81 -8.36
C SER A 116 -28.84 4.58 -8.67
N GLU A 117 -29.37 3.40 -8.35
CA GLU A 117 -30.80 3.09 -8.53
C GLU A 117 -31.69 4.11 -7.80
N GLU A 118 -31.26 4.59 -6.63
CA GLU A 118 -31.97 5.62 -5.87
C GLU A 118 -32.01 6.96 -6.62
N GLU A 119 -30.89 7.36 -7.23
CA GLU A 119 -30.79 8.59 -8.00
C GLU A 119 -31.55 8.52 -9.33
N GLU A 120 -31.64 7.35 -9.98
CA GLU A 120 -32.42 7.17 -11.20
C GLU A 120 -33.91 7.45 -10.97
N THR A 121 -34.43 7.21 -9.77
CA THR A 121 -35.84 7.49 -9.46
C THR A 121 -36.13 8.95 -9.10
N GLN A 122 -35.10 9.79 -8.95
CA GLN A 122 -35.23 11.18 -8.49
C GLN A 122 -34.89 12.17 -9.61
N ASP A 123 -35.90 12.89 -10.13
CA ASP A 123 -35.75 13.87 -11.21
C ASP A 123 -34.68 14.94 -10.91
N SER A 124 -34.54 15.36 -9.65
CA SER A 124 -33.53 16.33 -9.22
C SER A 124 -32.09 15.84 -9.45
N CYS A 125 -31.86 14.53 -9.36
CA CYS A 125 -30.54 13.92 -9.49
C CYS A 125 -30.13 13.72 -10.96
N GLN A 126 -31.09 13.73 -11.90
CA GLN A 126 -30.87 13.57 -13.34
C GLN A 126 -30.55 14.88 -14.07
N SER A 127 -30.41 15.98 -13.33
CA SER A 127 -30.14 17.31 -13.90
C SER A 127 -28.70 17.46 -14.40
N PHE A 128 -28.58 18.05 -15.60
CA PHE A 128 -27.33 18.48 -16.22
C PHE A 128 -27.52 19.88 -16.82
N GLY A 129 -26.42 20.61 -16.94
CA GLY A 129 -26.38 21.91 -17.62
C GLY A 129 -26.61 23.11 -16.71
N GLY A 130 -26.75 22.89 -15.40
CA GLY A 130 -26.68 23.96 -14.38
C GLY A 130 -25.29 24.59 -14.26
N TYR A 131 -24.25 23.91 -14.76
CA TYR A 131 -22.87 24.37 -14.74
C TYR A 131 -22.19 24.30 -16.12
N PHE A 132 -21.47 25.35 -16.47
CA PHE A 132 -20.61 25.43 -17.66
C PHE A 132 -19.15 25.43 -17.23
N VAL A 133 -18.28 24.83 -18.03
CA VAL A 133 -16.83 24.77 -17.78
C VAL A 133 -16.09 25.50 -18.89
N GLU A 134 -15.12 26.32 -18.50
CA GLU A 134 -14.21 27.04 -19.41
C GLU A 134 -13.54 26.07 -20.41
N SER A 135 -13.49 26.46 -21.68
CA SER A 135 -12.80 25.67 -22.71
C SER A 135 -11.28 25.71 -22.49
N ARG A 136 -10.62 24.57 -22.72
CA ARG A 136 -9.15 24.51 -22.74
C ARG A 136 -8.54 25.27 -23.92
N LYS A 137 -9.31 25.53 -24.97
CA LYS A 137 -8.87 26.25 -26.15
C LYS A 137 -9.25 27.72 -26.03
N THR A 138 -8.24 28.58 -26.06
CA THR A 138 -8.42 30.03 -25.99
C THR A 138 -9.36 30.53 -27.07
N GLY A 139 -10.41 31.26 -26.68
CA GLY A 139 -11.39 31.86 -27.59
C GLY A 139 -12.58 30.96 -27.95
N GLU A 140 -12.63 29.71 -27.47
CA GLU A 140 -13.81 28.87 -27.58
C GLU A 140 -14.79 29.12 -26.41
N PRO A 141 -16.11 29.04 -26.65
CA PRO A 141 -17.11 29.22 -25.59
C PRO A 141 -17.06 28.08 -24.57
N SER A 142 -17.38 28.41 -23.32
CA SER A 142 -17.58 27.44 -22.24
C SER A 142 -18.63 26.41 -22.63
N GLN A 143 -18.42 25.16 -22.23
CA GLN A 143 -19.29 24.04 -22.56
C GLN A 143 -20.06 23.57 -21.33
N PRO A 144 -21.28 23.02 -21.48
CA PRO A 144 -21.98 22.38 -20.37
C PRO A 144 -21.13 21.25 -19.76
N SER A 145 -21.08 21.18 -18.44
CA SER A 145 -20.40 20.11 -17.72
C SER A 145 -21.06 18.75 -18.01
N ASN A 146 -20.23 17.70 -18.14
CA ASN A 146 -20.72 16.33 -18.22
C ASN A 146 -20.93 15.70 -16.82
N VAL A 147 -20.66 16.45 -15.77
CA VAL A 147 -20.90 16.07 -14.37
C VAL A 147 -22.32 16.48 -13.99
N ARG A 148 -23.02 15.59 -13.28
CA ARG A 148 -24.37 15.83 -12.74
C ARG A 148 -24.39 17.06 -11.86
N ASP A 149 -25.44 17.88 -11.96
CA ASP A 149 -25.51 19.16 -11.25
C ASP A 149 -25.47 18.95 -9.73
N VAL A 150 -26.12 17.89 -9.23
CA VAL A 150 -26.10 17.52 -7.79
C VAL A 150 -24.69 17.22 -7.26
N VAL A 151 -23.81 16.65 -8.08
CA VAL A 151 -22.41 16.36 -7.69
C VAL A 151 -21.62 17.65 -7.55
N LEU A 152 -21.74 18.54 -8.53
CA LEU A 152 -21.06 19.85 -8.51
C LEU A 152 -21.58 20.72 -7.38
N GLU A 153 -22.90 20.78 -7.17
CA GLU A 153 -23.50 21.54 -6.09
C GLU A 153 -22.97 21.08 -4.72
N ARG A 154 -22.99 19.76 -4.45
CA ARG A 154 -22.49 19.20 -3.18
C ARG A 154 -21.00 19.47 -2.98
N ALA A 155 -20.19 19.31 -4.04
CA ALA A 155 -18.76 19.59 -3.99
C ALA A 155 -18.46 21.07 -3.72
N LEU A 156 -19.16 21.99 -4.39
CA LEU A 156 -18.98 23.43 -4.23
C LEU A 156 -19.47 23.91 -2.85
N ARG A 157 -20.62 23.42 -2.35
CA ARG A 157 -21.10 23.70 -0.99
C ARG A 157 -20.09 23.24 0.07
N TYR A 158 -19.50 22.06 -0.11
CA TYR A 158 -18.43 21.60 0.78
C TYR A 158 -17.19 22.50 0.68
N ALA A 159 -16.74 22.83 -0.54
CA ALA A 159 -15.57 23.67 -0.79
C ALA A 159 -15.71 25.06 -0.13
N GLU A 160 -16.87 25.70 -0.30
CA GLU A 160 -17.23 26.94 0.38
C GLU A 160 -17.19 26.78 1.91
N HIS A 161 -17.83 25.74 2.44
CA HIS A 161 -17.87 25.46 3.88
C HIS A 161 -16.49 25.34 4.51
N VAL A 162 -15.56 24.68 3.82
CA VAL A 162 -14.18 24.56 4.31
C VAL A 162 -13.32 25.78 3.96
N LYS A 163 -13.79 26.71 3.13
CA LYS A 163 -13.02 27.85 2.58
C LYS A 163 -11.88 27.36 1.67
N CYS A 164 -12.23 26.56 0.67
CA CYS A 164 -11.35 26.12 -0.40
C CYS A 164 -11.94 26.58 -1.73
N GLU A 165 -11.19 27.38 -2.49
CA GLU A 165 -11.70 27.98 -3.73
C GLU A 165 -11.73 27.01 -4.90
N THR A 166 -10.92 25.94 -4.84
CA THR A 166 -10.71 25.04 -5.96
C THR A 166 -11.16 23.62 -5.66
N ILE A 167 -11.74 22.98 -6.67
CA ILE A 167 -12.12 21.57 -6.66
C ILE A 167 -11.41 20.84 -7.79
N TRP A 168 -11.14 19.56 -7.58
CA TRP A 168 -10.67 18.65 -8.61
C TRP A 168 -11.71 17.55 -8.81
N ILE A 169 -12.10 17.32 -10.06
CA ILE A 169 -13.06 16.29 -10.45
C ILE A 169 -12.57 15.60 -11.73
N ASP A 170 -12.43 14.28 -11.70
CA ASP A 170 -11.74 13.50 -12.73
C ASP A 170 -12.30 13.71 -14.14
N ARG A 171 -13.63 13.78 -14.27
CA ARG A 171 -14.33 13.89 -15.56
C ARG A 171 -14.09 15.21 -16.27
N GLU A 172 -13.80 16.29 -15.53
CA GLU A 172 -13.59 17.62 -16.09
C GLU A 172 -12.14 18.07 -16.01
N CYS A 173 -11.39 17.72 -14.96
CA CYS A 173 -10.00 18.15 -14.72
C CYS A 173 -8.95 17.31 -15.47
N VAL A 174 -9.33 16.16 -16.01
CA VAL A 174 -8.49 15.37 -16.93
C VAL A 174 -8.99 15.62 -18.35
N ASP A 175 -8.07 15.87 -19.29
CA ASP A 175 -8.44 15.96 -20.70
C ASP A 175 -8.87 14.58 -21.24
N GLN A 176 -10.18 14.35 -21.30
CA GLN A 176 -10.76 13.08 -21.71
C GLN A 176 -10.53 12.75 -23.20
N ASP A 177 -10.25 13.76 -24.02
CA ASP A 177 -10.01 13.61 -25.46
C ASP A 177 -8.53 13.33 -25.78
N ASN A 178 -7.64 13.57 -24.82
CA ASN A 178 -6.21 13.30 -24.93
C ASN A 178 -5.84 11.94 -24.34
N ALA A 179 -5.79 10.90 -25.20
CA ALA A 179 -5.51 9.53 -24.78
C ALA A 179 -4.18 9.37 -24.00
N LYS A 180 -3.14 10.13 -24.34
CA LYS A 180 -1.83 10.06 -23.67
C LYS A 180 -1.88 10.66 -22.27
N GLU A 181 -2.56 11.78 -22.12
CA GLU A 181 -2.79 12.41 -20.83
C GLU A 181 -3.66 11.53 -19.95
N LYS A 182 -4.76 11.00 -20.50
CA LYS A 182 -5.67 10.10 -19.79
C LYS A 182 -4.95 8.88 -19.21
N GLU A 183 -4.16 8.18 -20.03
CA GLU A 183 -3.35 7.05 -19.56
C GLU A 183 -2.37 7.49 -18.47
N THR A 184 -1.73 8.64 -18.65
CA THR A 184 -0.82 9.18 -17.65
C THR A 184 -1.53 9.52 -16.33
N ALA A 185 -2.75 10.08 -16.39
CA ALA A 185 -3.57 10.42 -15.24
C ALA A 185 -4.02 9.15 -14.49
N ILE A 186 -4.48 8.11 -15.21
CA ILE A 186 -4.81 6.78 -14.67
C ILE A 186 -3.64 6.21 -13.84
N GLN A 187 -2.42 6.26 -14.38
CA GLN A 187 -1.21 5.78 -13.71
C GLN A 187 -0.79 6.63 -12.49
N ASN A 188 -1.32 7.85 -12.35
CA ASN A 188 -0.92 8.83 -11.32
C ASN A 188 -2.06 9.30 -10.41
N MET A 189 -3.28 8.79 -10.58
CA MET A 189 -4.49 9.30 -9.94
C MET A 189 -4.40 9.33 -8.40
N HIS A 190 -3.72 8.34 -7.82
CA HIS A 190 -3.44 8.31 -6.38
C HIS A 190 -2.76 9.56 -5.81
N LEU A 191 -1.96 10.28 -6.61
CA LEU A 191 -1.27 11.49 -6.17
C LEU A 191 -2.26 12.62 -5.90
N VAL A 192 -3.35 12.73 -6.68
CA VAL A 192 -4.38 13.74 -6.49
C VAL A 192 -5.00 13.61 -5.09
N TYR A 193 -5.38 12.41 -4.70
CA TYR A 193 -6.01 12.15 -3.39
C TYR A 193 -4.99 12.11 -2.25
N SER A 194 -3.77 11.61 -2.50
CA SER A 194 -2.68 11.62 -1.51
C SER A 194 -2.14 13.02 -1.21
N LEU A 195 -2.30 14.00 -2.10
CA LEU A 195 -1.80 15.37 -1.91
C LEU A 195 -2.88 16.37 -1.53
N SER A 196 -4.14 16.12 -1.86
CA SER A 196 -5.25 16.95 -1.39
C SER A 196 -5.29 16.96 0.15
N ARG A 197 -5.44 18.16 0.71
CA ARG A 197 -5.72 18.35 2.13
C ARG A 197 -7.17 18.00 2.49
N ARG A 198 -8.08 17.97 1.50
CA ARG A 198 -9.53 17.90 1.70
C ARG A 198 -10.22 16.96 0.70
N PRO A 199 -9.83 15.67 0.63
CA PRO A 199 -10.55 14.71 -0.21
C PRO A 199 -11.92 14.39 0.39
N ILE A 200 -12.93 14.31 -0.47
CA ILE A 200 -14.30 13.95 -0.11
C ILE A 200 -14.82 12.79 -0.96
N ALA A 201 -15.71 12.00 -0.38
CA ALA A 201 -16.46 10.95 -1.06
C ALA A 201 -17.95 11.29 -0.99
N LEU A 202 -18.60 11.39 -2.14
CA LEU A 202 -20.02 11.66 -2.23
C LEU A 202 -20.77 10.32 -2.28
N LEU A 203 -21.45 9.98 -1.19
CA LEU A 203 -22.38 8.84 -1.16
C LEU A 203 -23.75 9.30 -1.66
N THR A 204 -24.51 8.36 -2.19
CA THR A 204 -25.84 8.58 -2.77
C THR A 204 -26.94 8.13 -1.81
N ARG A 205 -26.68 7.07 -1.02
CA ARG A 205 -27.60 6.56 0.03
C ARG A 205 -27.85 7.63 1.08
N ALA A 206 -29.07 8.18 1.09
CA ALA A 206 -29.47 9.22 2.05
C ALA A 206 -29.95 8.64 3.38
N ILE A 207 -29.61 9.27 4.51
CA ILE A 207 -30.19 8.98 5.83
C ILE A 207 -31.59 9.60 5.91
N LYS A 208 -32.61 8.77 6.13
CA LYS A 208 -34.03 9.16 5.99
C LYS A 208 -34.75 9.26 7.32
N THR A 209 -34.34 8.45 8.29
CA THR A 209 -35.03 8.33 9.58
C THR A 209 -34.17 8.76 10.75
N THR A 210 -34.84 9.05 11.87
CA THR A 210 -34.18 9.43 13.11
C THR A 210 -33.42 8.24 13.69
N GLU A 211 -34.00 7.05 13.57
CA GLU A 211 -33.47 5.79 14.05
C GLU A 211 -32.16 5.45 13.33
N GLU A 212 -32.10 5.62 12.00
CA GLU A 212 -30.85 5.42 11.25
C GLU A 212 -29.74 6.37 11.71
N LEU A 213 -30.08 7.65 11.94
CA LEU A 213 -29.13 8.65 12.42
C LEU A 213 -28.58 8.25 13.79
N ASP A 214 -29.44 7.80 14.70
CA ASP A 214 -29.06 7.37 16.04
C ASP A 214 -28.18 6.13 16.02
N LEU A 215 -28.48 5.15 15.16
CA LEU A 215 -27.63 3.96 14.98
C LEU A 215 -26.21 4.33 14.54
N ILE A 216 -26.07 5.29 13.61
CA ILE A 216 -24.76 5.81 13.19
C ILE A 216 -24.05 6.49 14.36
N VAL A 217 -24.76 7.31 15.14
CA VAL A 217 -24.20 7.99 16.31
C VAL A 217 -23.71 7.00 17.36
N SER A 218 -24.55 6.02 17.74
CA SER A 218 -24.20 4.96 18.68
C SER A 218 -23.02 4.13 18.19
N LEU A 219 -22.97 3.80 16.89
CA LEU A 219 -21.84 3.08 16.29
C LEU A 219 -20.53 3.89 16.40
N LEU A 220 -20.56 5.18 16.08
CA LEU A 220 -19.39 6.05 16.12
C LEU A 220 -18.89 6.28 17.55
N LEU A 221 -19.82 6.41 18.50
CA LEU A 221 -19.51 6.55 19.93
C LEU A 221 -19.15 5.22 20.61
N ARG A 222 -19.36 4.09 19.92
CA ARG A 222 -19.20 2.72 20.44
C ARG A 222 -20.11 2.42 21.64
N ASP A 223 -21.34 2.91 21.55
CA ASP A 223 -22.39 2.82 22.57
C ASP A 223 -23.67 2.18 21.99
N LEU A 224 -23.51 1.21 21.08
CA LEU A 224 -24.62 0.43 20.54
C LEU A 224 -25.13 -0.54 21.60
N LYS A 225 -26.43 -0.54 21.83
CA LYS A 225 -27.09 -1.52 22.69
C LYS A 225 -27.32 -2.84 21.95
N GLU A 226 -27.38 -3.95 22.67
CA GLU A 226 -27.55 -5.29 22.06
C GLU A 226 -28.79 -5.39 21.17
N GLU A 227 -29.90 -4.76 21.57
CA GLU A 227 -31.15 -4.72 20.80
C GLU A 227 -31.06 -3.90 19.49
N GLU A 228 -30.08 -2.99 19.38
CA GLU A 228 -29.85 -2.12 18.23
C GLU A 228 -28.88 -2.72 17.21
N GLU A 229 -28.08 -3.73 17.59
CA GLU A 229 -26.98 -4.24 16.77
C GLU A 229 -27.44 -4.85 15.44
N ALA A 230 -28.54 -5.59 15.43
CA ALA A 230 -29.07 -6.17 14.19
C ALA A 230 -29.49 -5.07 13.18
N ALA A 231 -30.11 -4.00 13.68
CA ALA A 231 -30.49 -2.85 12.87
C ALA A 231 -29.25 -2.05 12.40
N ALA A 232 -28.25 -1.89 13.27
CA ALA A 232 -26.98 -1.28 12.91
C ALA A 232 -26.25 -2.07 11.81
N LEU A 233 -26.25 -3.40 11.86
CA LEU A 233 -25.67 -4.24 10.81
C LEU A 233 -26.41 -4.09 9.48
N SER A 234 -27.74 -4.06 9.50
CA SER A 234 -28.55 -3.82 8.28
C SER A 234 -28.21 -2.46 7.67
N LEU A 235 -28.17 -1.40 8.48
CA LEU A 235 -27.81 -0.06 8.03
C LEU A 235 -26.39 0.01 7.46
N LEU A 236 -25.43 -0.70 8.06
CA LEU A 236 -24.08 -0.80 7.54
C LEU A 236 -24.00 -1.53 6.20
N ASP A 237 -24.74 -2.63 6.03
CA ASP A 237 -24.84 -3.36 4.76
C ASP A 237 -25.44 -2.46 3.67
N GLU A 238 -26.48 -1.68 3.99
CA GLU A 238 -27.06 -0.69 3.08
C GLU A 238 -26.09 0.43 2.69
N ILE A 239 -25.45 1.09 3.67
CA ILE A 239 -24.49 2.16 3.41
C ILE A 239 -23.32 1.65 2.58
N THR A 240 -22.84 0.44 2.86
CA THR A 240 -21.70 -0.15 2.13
C THR A 240 -22.10 -0.79 0.80
N SER A 241 -23.40 -0.96 0.53
CA SER A 241 -23.91 -1.36 -0.78
C SER A 241 -24.00 -0.19 -1.77
N ASP A 242 -23.82 1.05 -1.33
CA ASP A 242 -23.77 2.23 -2.21
C ASP A 242 -22.73 2.03 -3.34
N LEU A 243 -23.08 2.45 -4.56
CA LEU A 243 -22.30 2.28 -5.77
C LEU A 243 -20.85 2.80 -5.61
N TRP A 244 -20.65 3.85 -4.80
CA TRP A 244 -19.33 4.37 -4.50
C TRP A 244 -18.43 3.31 -3.86
N TRP A 245 -18.94 2.51 -2.93
CA TRP A 245 -18.16 1.45 -2.29
C TRP A 245 -17.90 0.25 -3.20
N GLN A 246 -18.61 0.10 -4.31
CA GLN A 246 -18.48 -1.06 -5.19
C GLN A 246 -17.45 -0.87 -6.29
N ARG A 247 -16.99 0.36 -6.55
CA ARG A 247 -16.03 0.67 -7.63
C ARG A 247 -14.57 0.48 -7.19
N ALA A 248 -13.74 0.08 -8.16
CA ALA A 248 -12.31 -0.09 -7.98
C ALA A 248 -11.56 1.26 -7.84
N TRP A 249 -12.00 2.27 -8.58
CA TRP A 249 -11.40 3.61 -8.57
C TRP A 249 -11.62 4.32 -7.22
N THR A 250 -12.85 4.35 -6.73
CA THR A 250 -13.21 4.94 -5.43
C THR A 250 -12.48 4.29 -4.25
N PHE A 251 -12.24 2.97 -4.32
CA PHE A 251 -11.39 2.26 -3.36
C PHE A 251 -9.97 2.85 -3.31
N GLN A 252 -9.36 3.06 -4.48
CA GLN A 252 -8.03 3.69 -4.56
C GLN A 252 -8.09 5.08 -3.95
N GLU A 253 -9.08 5.88 -4.31
CA GLU A 253 -9.21 7.29 -3.90
C GLU A 253 -9.30 7.41 -2.38
N ASP A 254 -10.15 6.61 -1.73
CA ASP A 254 -10.26 6.51 -0.27
C ASP A 254 -8.96 6.01 0.37
N TYR A 255 -8.43 4.88 -0.12
CA TYR A 255 -7.20 4.29 0.42
C TYR A 255 -6.01 5.27 0.34
N ARG A 256 -5.93 6.05 -0.74
CA ARG A 256 -4.84 7.00 -1.00
C ARG A 256 -5.05 8.36 -0.33
N ALA A 257 -6.28 8.73 -0.01
CA ALA A 257 -6.60 9.86 0.85
C ALA A 257 -6.24 9.59 2.32
N SER A 258 -6.05 8.32 2.72
CA SER A 258 -5.66 7.92 4.07
C SER A 258 -6.64 8.48 5.12
N THR A 259 -6.17 9.05 6.23
CA THR A 259 -7.01 9.60 7.30
C THR A 259 -7.76 10.89 6.93
N ARG A 260 -7.59 11.41 5.71
CA ARG A 260 -8.18 12.70 5.32
C ARG A 260 -9.54 12.58 4.65
N MET A 261 -9.86 11.42 4.06
CA MET A 261 -11.12 11.21 3.34
C MET A 261 -12.33 11.48 4.24
N THR A 262 -13.22 12.34 3.76
CA THR A 262 -14.49 12.65 4.43
C THR A 262 -15.64 12.11 3.59
N LEU A 263 -16.43 11.22 4.18
CA LEU A 263 -17.68 10.75 3.58
C LEU A 263 -18.74 11.83 3.76
N LEU A 264 -19.38 12.24 2.66
CA LEU A 264 -20.55 13.10 2.65
C LEU A 264 -21.77 12.25 2.35
N ILE A 265 -22.60 12.07 3.38
CA ILE A 265 -23.81 11.24 3.31
C ILE A 265 -25.01 12.19 3.36
N PRO A 266 -25.85 12.24 2.31
CA PRO A 266 -27.00 13.12 2.32
C PRO A 266 -28.00 12.69 3.38
N HIS A 267 -28.80 13.62 3.89
CA HIS A 267 -29.90 13.29 4.81
C HIS A 267 -31.11 14.17 4.58
N THR A 268 -32.28 13.71 5.03
CA THR A 268 -33.53 14.48 4.93
C THR A 268 -33.52 15.69 5.87
N SER A 269 -34.20 16.77 5.47
CA SER A 269 -34.15 18.07 6.15
C SER A 269 -34.69 18.06 7.58
N ASN A 270 -35.64 17.16 7.90
CA ASN A 270 -36.15 16.94 9.25
C ASN A 270 -35.08 16.45 10.25
N LEU A 271 -33.96 15.91 9.75
CA LEU A 271 -32.85 15.42 10.59
C LEU A 271 -31.80 16.49 10.89
N GLU A 272 -31.83 17.64 10.20
CA GLU A 272 -30.77 18.67 10.32
C GLU A 272 -30.63 19.19 11.74
N HIS A 273 -31.74 19.51 12.42
CA HIS A 273 -31.68 19.98 13.80
C HIS A 273 -31.01 18.95 14.72
N ARG A 274 -31.40 17.67 14.62
CA ARG A 274 -30.85 16.59 15.45
C ARG A 274 -29.35 16.43 15.20
N LYS A 275 -28.94 16.32 13.93
CA LYS A 275 -27.53 16.28 13.52
C LYS A 275 -26.73 17.46 14.08
N GLN A 276 -27.23 18.69 13.95
CA GLN A 276 -26.56 19.90 14.43
C GLN A 276 -26.47 19.95 15.97
N THR A 277 -27.30 19.22 16.70
CA THR A 277 -27.24 19.09 18.17
C THR A 277 -26.38 17.92 18.66
N THR A 278 -26.09 16.92 17.82
CA THR A 278 -25.27 15.75 18.20
C THR A 278 -23.81 16.14 18.47
N ARG A 279 -23.27 15.69 19.61
CA ARG A 279 -21.91 16.02 20.06
C ARG A 279 -21.10 14.77 20.37
N ASP A 280 -19.78 14.86 20.18
CA ASP A 280 -18.83 13.86 20.67
C ASP A 280 -18.49 14.10 22.15
N GLY A 281 -17.68 13.20 22.74
CA GLY A 281 -17.22 13.34 24.13
C GLY A 281 -16.38 14.59 24.43
N LEU A 282 -15.94 15.33 23.40
CA LEU A 282 -15.23 16.61 23.51
C LEU A 282 -16.13 17.81 23.18
N ASN A 283 -17.45 17.61 23.14
CA ASN A 283 -18.46 18.62 22.81
C ASN A 283 -18.27 19.25 21.42
N ARG A 284 -17.75 18.49 20.44
CA ARG A 284 -17.62 18.90 19.05
C ARG A 284 -18.76 18.28 18.22
N PRO A 285 -19.16 18.90 17.09
CA PRO A 285 -20.17 18.31 16.19
C PRO A 285 -19.70 16.95 15.64
N LEU A 286 -20.35 15.86 16.05
CA LEU A 286 -19.94 14.49 15.69
C LEU A 286 -20.11 14.22 14.18
N LEU A 287 -21.18 14.75 13.59
CA LEU A 287 -21.61 14.48 12.21
C LEU A 287 -21.30 15.64 11.24
N GLY A 288 -20.42 16.56 11.65
CA GLY A 288 -20.11 17.79 10.91
C GLY A 288 -21.19 18.87 11.01
N THR A 289 -20.96 19.99 10.33
CA THR A 289 -21.83 21.19 10.38
C THR A 289 -22.33 21.65 9.03
N LEU A 290 -21.92 21.01 7.93
CA LEU A 290 -22.37 21.32 6.57
C LEU A 290 -23.86 20.96 6.42
N PRO A 291 -24.77 21.90 6.12
CA PRO A 291 -26.20 21.59 5.99
C PRO A 291 -26.51 20.57 4.89
N GLY A 292 -27.44 19.66 5.15
CA GLY A 292 -27.88 18.58 4.26
C GLY A 292 -26.93 17.38 4.18
N GLU A 293 -25.72 17.48 4.75
CA GLU A 293 -24.68 16.44 4.66
C GLU A 293 -24.18 16.00 6.03
N ILE A 294 -24.23 14.69 6.31
CA ILE A 294 -23.45 14.09 7.39
C ILE A 294 -22.00 13.96 6.92
N CYS A 295 -21.07 14.50 7.70
CA CYS A 295 -19.64 14.48 7.40
C CYS A 295 -18.91 13.57 8.39
N ILE A 296 -18.44 12.40 7.94
CA ILE A 296 -17.73 11.43 8.78
C ILE A 296 -16.38 11.11 8.15
N LYS A 297 -15.31 10.96 8.95
CA LYS A 297 -14.02 10.49 8.42
C LYS A 297 -14.13 9.01 8.03
N SER A 298 -13.77 8.69 6.78
CA SER A 298 -13.81 7.30 6.27
C SER A 298 -13.02 6.35 7.18
N THR A 299 -11.87 6.78 7.68
CA THR A 299 -11.04 5.96 8.58
C THR A 299 -11.64 5.68 9.95
N GLU A 300 -12.56 6.54 10.42
CA GLU A 300 -13.30 6.35 11.67
C GLU A 300 -14.50 5.42 11.42
N PHE A 301 -15.28 5.69 10.37
CA PHE A 301 -16.37 4.81 9.92
C PHE A 301 -15.87 3.36 9.75
N ARG A 302 -14.84 3.15 8.92
CA ARG A 302 -14.22 1.82 8.71
C ARG A 302 -13.73 1.18 10.00
N ALA A 303 -13.20 1.95 10.96
CA ALA A 303 -12.71 1.41 12.22
C ALA A 303 -13.85 0.89 13.10
N CYS A 304 -14.90 1.69 13.28
CA CYS A 304 -16.06 1.30 14.08
C CYS A 304 -16.81 0.15 13.42
N THR A 305 -17.05 0.22 12.11
CA THR A 305 -17.66 -0.86 11.32
C THR A 305 -16.87 -2.16 11.43
N THR A 306 -15.54 -2.11 11.29
CA THR A 306 -14.71 -3.32 11.37
C THR A 306 -14.77 -3.96 12.75
N GLN A 307 -14.63 -3.15 13.80
CA GLN A 307 -14.69 -3.65 15.18
C GLN A 307 -16.06 -4.29 15.46
N PHE A 308 -17.14 -3.55 15.15
CA PHE A 308 -18.51 -4.02 15.32
C PHE A 308 -18.75 -5.35 14.60
N CYS A 309 -18.43 -5.46 13.31
CA CYS A 309 -18.67 -6.69 12.56
C CYS A 309 -17.82 -7.88 13.04
N LEU A 310 -16.60 -7.65 13.54
CA LEU A 310 -15.77 -8.72 14.10
C LEU A 310 -16.35 -9.24 15.43
N ASP A 311 -16.81 -8.33 16.29
CA ASP A 311 -17.38 -8.69 17.60
C ASP A 311 -18.77 -9.31 17.45
N TYR A 312 -19.59 -8.76 16.55
CA TYR A 312 -20.97 -9.20 16.33
C TYR A 312 -21.02 -10.60 15.73
N LYS A 313 -20.21 -10.90 14.70
CA LYS A 313 -20.20 -12.25 14.09
C LYS A 313 -19.71 -13.36 15.02
N GLN A 314 -18.88 -13.01 16.03
CA GLN A 314 -18.47 -13.97 17.06
C GLN A 314 -19.61 -14.31 18.01
N ARG A 315 -20.48 -13.34 18.30
CA ARG A 315 -21.65 -13.52 19.18
C ARG A 315 -22.87 -14.07 18.45
N GLN A 316 -23.03 -13.73 17.17
CA GLN A 316 -24.16 -14.10 16.31
C GLN A 316 -23.63 -14.71 15.00
N PRO A 317 -23.32 -16.02 14.98
CA PRO A 317 -22.78 -16.71 13.79
C PRO A 317 -23.71 -16.63 12.56
N GLU A 318 -25.03 -16.53 12.75
CA GLU A 318 -26.01 -16.38 11.68
C GLU A 318 -25.80 -15.09 10.87
N ALA A 319 -25.22 -14.05 11.49
CA ALA A 319 -24.92 -12.77 10.86
C ALA A 319 -23.57 -12.74 10.14
N GLU A 320 -22.80 -13.84 10.16
CA GLU A 320 -21.44 -13.90 9.61
C GLU A 320 -21.38 -13.50 8.13
N ALA A 321 -22.33 -13.95 7.31
CA ALA A 321 -22.35 -13.65 5.89
C ALA A 321 -22.47 -12.14 5.61
N VAL A 322 -23.36 -11.45 6.33
CA VAL A 322 -23.57 -10.00 6.22
C VAL A 322 -22.36 -9.24 6.75
N CYS A 323 -21.84 -9.64 7.92
CA CYS A 323 -20.62 -9.07 8.49
C CYS A 323 -19.45 -9.19 7.50
N ASN A 324 -19.28 -10.33 6.85
CA ASN A 324 -18.22 -10.52 5.87
C ASN A 324 -18.42 -9.66 4.61
N ARG A 325 -19.65 -9.43 4.14
CA ARG A 325 -19.90 -8.45 3.05
C ARG A 325 -19.48 -7.04 3.44
N VAL A 326 -19.89 -6.58 4.62
CA VAL A 326 -19.53 -5.26 5.14
C VAL A 326 -18.01 -5.15 5.33
N LEU A 327 -17.38 -6.13 5.98
CA LEU A 327 -15.92 -6.16 6.21
C LEU A 327 -15.11 -6.18 4.92
N THR A 328 -15.61 -6.85 3.89
CA THR A 328 -14.91 -6.91 2.61
C THR A 328 -15.00 -5.61 1.82
N THR A 329 -15.96 -4.76 2.15
CA THR A 329 -16.21 -3.49 1.47
C THR A 329 -15.60 -2.30 2.23
N ALA A 330 -15.88 -2.22 3.54
CA ALA A 330 -15.49 -1.13 4.43
C ALA A 330 -14.51 -1.57 5.54
N GLY A 331 -13.90 -2.75 5.43
CA GLY A 331 -12.91 -3.23 6.39
C GLY A 331 -11.68 -2.33 6.54
N LYS A 332 -11.10 -2.33 7.73
CA LYS A 332 -9.86 -1.61 8.04
C LYS A 332 -8.69 -2.58 8.23
N TYR A 333 -7.70 -2.51 7.33
CA TYR A 333 -6.61 -3.51 7.30
C TYR A 333 -5.75 -3.58 8.56
N ASN A 334 -5.53 -2.46 9.25
CA ASN A 334 -4.76 -2.47 10.50
C ASN A 334 -5.50 -3.14 11.67
N VAL A 335 -6.79 -3.45 11.50
CA VAL A 335 -7.58 -4.27 12.42
C VAL A 335 -7.67 -5.69 11.87
N LEU A 336 -8.01 -5.86 10.59
CA LEU A 336 -8.21 -7.18 9.97
C LEU A 336 -6.96 -8.05 9.86
N LEU A 337 -5.78 -7.45 9.76
CA LEU A 337 -4.51 -8.18 9.61
C LEU A 337 -3.78 -8.41 10.94
N GLN A 338 -4.40 -8.06 12.07
CA GLN A 338 -3.83 -8.38 13.38
C GLN A 338 -3.81 -9.90 13.57
N ASP A 339 -2.67 -10.43 13.98
CA ASP A 339 -2.52 -11.83 14.31
C ASP A 339 -3.23 -12.10 15.65
N ASN A 340 -4.12 -13.09 15.67
CA ASN A 340 -4.80 -13.56 16.89
C ASN A 340 -3.81 -14.36 17.76
N HIS A 341 -2.80 -13.73 18.36
CA HIS A 341 -1.89 -14.38 19.28
C HIS A 341 -2.24 -14.04 20.74
N PRO A 342 -2.63 -15.01 21.58
CA PRO A 342 -3.11 -14.77 22.95
C PRO A 342 -2.02 -14.42 23.97
N SER A 343 -0.75 -14.20 23.57
CA SER A 343 0.38 -14.14 24.51
C SER A 343 1.33 -12.94 24.39
N SER A 344 1.06 -11.95 23.52
CA SER A 344 1.86 -10.73 23.45
C SER A 344 0.99 -9.48 23.66
N SER A 345 1.43 -8.58 24.53
CA SER A 345 0.81 -7.27 24.79
C SER A 345 0.83 -6.31 23.59
N HIS A 346 1.38 -6.74 22.45
CA HIS A 346 1.44 -6.00 21.20
C HIS A 346 0.67 -6.74 20.11
N THR A 347 -0.18 -6.02 19.39
CA THR A 347 -0.88 -6.51 18.20
C THR A 347 0.16 -6.76 17.10
N SER A 348 0.55 -8.02 16.90
CA SER A 348 1.51 -8.38 15.86
C SER A 348 0.83 -8.42 14.50
N ILE A 349 1.40 -7.75 13.51
CA ILE A 349 1.03 -7.93 12.10
C ILE A 349 2.25 -8.51 11.39
N SER A 350 2.11 -9.72 10.86
CA SER A 350 3.21 -10.47 10.23
C SER A 350 3.09 -10.62 8.71
N ARG A 351 2.03 -10.05 8.11
CA ARG A 351 1.65 -10.26 6.70
C ARG A 351 1.58 -8.95 5.91
N SER A 352 1.91 -9.03 4.62
CA SER A 352 1.73 -7.91 3.68
C SER A 352 0.26 -7.62 3.42
N MET A 353 -0.10 -6.34 3.26
CA MET A 353 -1.43 -5.93 2.77
C MET A 353 -1.63 -6.20 1.29
N THR A 354 -0.56 -6.37 0.50
CA THR A 354 -0.63 -6.47 -0.96
C THR A 354 -1.66 -7.51 -1.41
N PRO A 355 -1.66 -8.76 -0.90
CA PRO A 355 -2.65 -9.75 -1.33
C PRO A 355 -4.10 -9.37 -1.00
N THR A 356 -4.33 -8.75 0.17
CA THR A 356 -5.66 -8.27 0.57
C THR A 356 -6.15 -7.13 -0.32
N ILE A 357 -5.27 -6.16 -0.62
CA ILE A 357 -5.56 -5.07 -1.56
C ILE A 357 -5.95 -5.62 -2.94
N LEU A 358 -5.21 -6.60 -3.44
CA LEU A 358 -5.47 -7.21 -4.74
C LEU A 358 -6.79 -8.00 -4.75
N ALA A 359 -7.08 -8.77 -3.70
CA ALA A 359 -8.34 -9.51 -3.57
C ALA A 359 -9.56 -8.59 -3.44
N ASP A 360 -9.44 -7.48 -2.72
CA ASP A 360 -10.49 -6.46 -2.63
C ASP A 360 -10.70 -5.76 -3.96
N LEU A 361 -9.60 -5.43 -4.64
CA LEU A 361 -9.66 -4.87 -5.98
C LEU A 361 -10.37 -5.82 -6.93
N GLY A 362 -10.03 -7.12 -6.94
CA GLY A 362 -10.61 -8.12 -7.84
C GLY A 362 -12.12 -8.30 -7.72
N ARG A 363 -12.73 -7.89 -6.60
CA ARG A 363 -14.18 -8.01 -6.38
C ARG A 363 -14.97 -6.75 -6.74
N ARG A 364 -14.27 -5.63 -6.93
CA ARG A 364 -14.88 -4.33 -7.23
C ARG A 364 -15.14 -4.18 -8.72
N GLY A 365 -16.20 -3.45 -9.05
CA GLY A 365 -16.57 -3.11 -10.42
C GLY A 365 -15.57 -2.16 -11.07
N ILE A 366 -15.25 -2.41 -12.33
CA ILE A 366 -14.38 -1.58 -13.16
C ILE A 366 -14.82 -1.68 -14.62
N LEU A 367 -14.66 -0.59 -15.38
CA LEU A 367 -15.03 -0.58 -16.81
C LEU A 367 -13.94 -1.22 -17.68
N ALA A 368 -12.68 -0.84 -17.44
CA ALA A 368 -11.52 -1.38 -18.13
C ALA A 368 -10.69 -2.21 -17.14
N GLU A 369 -10.55 -3.50 -17.41
CA GLU A 369 -9.86 -4.43 -16.49
C GLU A 369 -8.36 -4.17 -16.35
N SER A 370 -7.75 -3.64 -17.40
CA SER A 370 -6.35 -3.19 -17.36
C SER A 370 -6.10 -2.13 -16.29
N ASP A 371 -7.10 -1.32 -15.94
CA ASP A 371 -6.97 -0.27 -14.93
C ASP A 371 -6.70 -0.86 -13.54
N ARG A 372 -7.07 -2.13 -13.29
CA ARG A 372 -6.71 -2.82 -12.04
C ARG A 372 -5.21 -2.86 -11.83
N LEU A 373 -4.40 -2.94 -12.89
CA LEU A 373 -2.93 -2.92 -12.78
C LEU A 373 -2.44 -1.55 -12.29
N ALA A 374 -3.00 -0.46 -12.82
CA ALA A 374 -2.68 0.89 -12.38
C ALA A 374 -3.12 1.13 -10.93
N ILE A 375 -4.34 0.74 -10.58
CA ILE A 375 -4.90 0.86 -9.23
C ILE A 375 -4.07 0.06 -8.22
N ALA A 376 -3.75 -1.20 -8.54
CA ALA A 376 -2.92 -2.04 -7.69
C ALA A 376 -1.55 -1.41 -7.44
N ALA A 377 -0.88 -0.92 -8.50
CA ALA A 377 0.40 -0.27 -8.38
C ALA A 377 0.34 1.00 -7.51
N ASN A 378 -0.72 1.78 -7.65
CA ASN A 378 -0.98 3.00 -6.91
C ASN A 378 -1.23 2.76 -5.41
N CYS A 379 -2.08 1.78 -5.08
CA CYS A 379 -2.34 1.38 -3.70
C CYS A 379 -1.07 0.80 -3.04
N CYS A 380 -0.39 -0.11 -3.73
CA CYS A 380 0.82 -0.76 -3.20
C CYS A 380 2.06 0.15 -3.18
N GLY A 381 2.00 1.35 -3.77
CA GLY A 381 3.17 2.26 -3.83
C GLY A 381 4.30 1.64 -4.65
N TYR A 382 3.94 1.01 -5.75
CA TYR A 382 4.90 0.49 -6.73
C TYR A 382 5.55 1.64 -7.47
N SER A 383 6.78 1.42 -7.94
CA SER A 383 7.56 2.37 -8.75
C SER A 383 7.54 1.98 -10.22
N VAL A 384 7.62 0.67 -10.47
CA VAL A 384 7.45 0.07 -11.80
C VAL A 384 5.95 -0.07 -12.07
N ARG A 385 5.51 0.36 -13.26
CA ARG A 385 4.15 0.19 -13.80
C ARG A 385 4.21 -0.77 -14.99
N LEU A 386 3.04 -1.18 -15.46
CA LEU A 386 2.89 -1.88 -16.73
C LEU A 386 2.10 -0.99 -17.70
N ASP A 387 2.52 -0.97 -18.96
CA ASP A 387 1.78 -0.29 -20.04
C ASP A 387 0.48 -1.03 -20.34
N THR A 388 -0.62 -0.53 -19.79
CA THR A 388 -1.98 -1.10 -19.91
C THR A 388 -2.46 -1.10 -21.37
N VAL A 389 -2.10 -0.09 -22.15
CA VAL A 389 -2.49 0.03 -23.56
C VAL A 389 -1.80 -1.05 -24.39
N ALA A 390 -0.51 -1.27 -24.17
CA ALA A 390 0.24 -2.30 -24.87
C ALA A 390 -0.23 -3.72 -24.49
N LEU A 391 -0.48 -3.97 -23.19
CA LEU A 391 -0.98 -5.26 -22.70
C LEU A 391 -2.39 -5.57 -23.22
N ASN A 392 -3.28 -4.57 -23.28
CA ASN A 392 -4.60 -4.72 -23.89
C ASN A 392 -4.47 -5.14 -25.35
N LYS A 393 -3.73 -4.38 -26.17
CA LYS A 393 -3.55 -4.69 -27.61
C LYS A 393 -3.09 -6.12 -27.87
N ARG A 394 -2.29 -6.67 -26.96
CA ARG A 394 -1.77 -8.03 -27.04
C ARG A 394 -2.74 -9.11 -26.53
N GLY A 395 -3.74 -8.75 -25.73
CA GLY A 395 -4.59 -9.71 -25.04
C GLY A 395 -3.83 -10.48 -23.95
N SER A 396 -2.96 -9.80 -23.21
CA SER A 396 -2.20 -10.44 -22.12
C SER A 396 -3.13 -10.91 -20.98
N SER A 397 -2.71 -11.95 -20.25
CA SER A 397 -3.40 -12.43 -19.04
C SER A 397 -3.35 -11.38 -17.92
N LEU A 398 -4.49 -11.06 -17.32
CA LEU A 398 -4.55 -10.15 -16.16
C LEU A 398 -3.84 -10.77 -14.95
N SER A 399 -4.06 -12.06 -14.69
CA SER A 399 -3.45 -12.78 -13.57
C SER A 399 -1.92 -12.76 -13.64
N LEU A 400 -1.36 -13.07 -14.81
CA LEU A 400 0.09 -13.05 -15.01
C LEU A 400 0.66 -11.63 -14.99
N SER A 401 -0.13 -10.63 -15.43
CA SER A 401 0.24 -9.22 -15.32
C SER A 401 0.28 -8.74 -13.87
N ILE A 402 -0.68 -9.16 -13.03
CA ILE A 402 -0.67 -8.88 -11.58
C ILE A 402 0.54 -9.52 -10.92
N LEU A 403 0.84 -10.78 -11.25
CA LEU A 403 2.01 -11.49 -10.71
C LEU A 403 3.32 -10.78 -11.11
N ALA A 404 3.48 -10.46 -12.40
CA ALA A 404 4.63 -9.71 -12.90
C ALA A 404 4.78 -8.35 -12.21
N LEU A 405 3.69 -7.59 -12.07
CA LEU A 405 3.68 -6.29 -11.40
C LEU A 405 4.18 -6.37 -9.95
N CYS A 406 3.74 -7.39 -9.19
CA CYS A 406 4.19 -7.62 -7.81
C CYS A 406 5.70 -7.93 -7.76
N LEU A 407 6.16 -8.84 -8.61
CA LEU A 407 7.54 -9.31 -8.65
C LEU A 407 8.53 -8.23 -9.08
N LEU A 408 8.18 -7.46 -10.13
CA LEU A 408 8.98 -6.32 -10.61
C LEU A 408 9.13 -5.21 -9.57
N ASN A 409 8.21 -5.14 -8.61
CA ASN A 409 8.28 -4.17 -7.53
C ASN A 409 8.95 -4.71 -6.26
N GLY A 410 9.24 -6.01 -6.21
CA GLY A 410 10.03 -6.66 -5.17
C GLY A 410 9.20 -7.23 -4.02
N GLU A 411 7.91 -7.51 -4.23
CA GLU A 411 7.15 -8.31 -3.26
C GLU A 411 7.84 -9.66 -3.03
N ILE A 412 7.92 -10.09 -1.77
CA ILE A 412 8.69 -11.25 -1.37
C ILE A 412 7.79 -12.48 -1.34
N MET A 413 8.03 -13.41 -2.25
CA MET A 413 7.41 -14.73 -2.26
C MET A 413 8.32 -15.74 -1.56
N GLU A 414 7.73 -16.61 -0.75
CA GLU A 414 8.44 -17.75 -0.18
C GLU A 414 8.90 -18.69 -1.31
N ASN A 415 10.14 -19.17 -1.26
CA ASN A 415 10.69 -20.05 -2.30
C ASN A 415 11.26 -21.37 -1.73
N HIS A 416 11.29 -21.50 -0.41
CA HIS A 416 11.76 -22.70 0.28
C HIS A 416 10.75 -23.85 0.13
N SER A 417 11.23 -25.06 -0.20
CA SER A 417 10.37 -26.23 -0.50
C SER A 417 9.42 -26.60 0.65
N GLN A 418 9.91 -26.53 1.89
CA GLN A 418 9.12 -26.85 3.09
C GLN A 418 8.07 -25.79 3.47
N ARG A 419 8.09 -24.61 2.85
CA ARG A 419 7.16 -23.50 3.17
C ARG A 419 6.29 -23.11 1.96
N ARG A 420 6.13 -24.03 1.02
CA ARG A 420 5.24 -23.83 -0.11
C ARG A 420 3.81 -24.03 0.32
N HIS A 421 2.99 -23.04 0.04
CA HIS A 421 1.57 -23.07 0.39
C HIS A 421 0.67 -22.85 -0.82
N GLY A 422 1.10 -22.03 -1.80
CA GLY A 422 0.36 -21.79 -3.03
C GLY A 422 0.55 -22.94 -4.04
N THR A 423 -0.48 -23.20 -4.83
CA THR A 423 -0.47 -24.25 -5.87
C THR A 423 -1.06 -23.73 -7.18
N LEU A 424 -0.82 -24.42 -8.30
CA LEU A 424 -1.46 -24.07 -9.58
C LEU A 424 -2.98 -24.25 -9.61
N LYS A 425 -3.57 -24.88 -8.59
CA LYS A 425 -5.03 -24.97 -8.42
C LYS A 425 -5.63 -23.67 -7.88
N ASP A 426 -4.81 -22.79 -7.33
CA ASP A 426 -5.23 -21.50 -6.81
C ASP A 426 -5.37 -20.48 -7.95
N ASN A 427 -6.35 -19.59 -7.83
CA ASN A 427 -6.36 -18.36 -8.64
C ASN A 427 -5.28 -17.39 -8.16
N ILE A 428 -5.03 -16.33 -8.93
CA ILE A 428 -3.93 -15.39 -8.65
C ILE A 428 -3.97 -14.77 -7.24
N PHE A 429 -5.15 -14.37 -6.77
CA PHE A 429 -5.29 -13.73 -5.44
C PHE A 429 -5.01 -14.72 -4.31
N THR A 430 -5.51 -15.95 -4.44
CA THR A 430 -5.31 -17.01 -3.46
C THR A 430 -3.86 -17.47 -3.46
N TYR A 431 -3.26 -17.61 -4.64
CA TYR A 431 -1.84 -17.96 -4.80
C TYR A 431 -0.95 -16.92 -4.12
N LEU A 432 -1.11 -15.63 -4.43
CA LEU A 432 -0.34 -14.56 -3.80
C LEU A 432 -0.53 -14.51 -2.29
N THR A 433 -1.75 -14.71 -1.79
CA THR A 433 -2.03 -14.76 -0.34
C THR A 433 -1.31 -15.91 0.35
N LYS A 434 -1.23 -17.08 -0.29
CA LYS A 434 -0.55 -18.26 0.25
C LYS A 434 0.97 -18.17 0.12
N GLN A 435 1.48 -17.61 -0.98
CA GLN A 435 2.91 -17.61 -1.30
C GLN A 435 3.68 -16.40 -0.77
N SER A 436 3.00 -15.31 -0.40
CA SER A 436 3.65 -14.13 0.21
C SER A 436 4.28 -14.47 1.56
N LEU A 437 5.41 -13.84 1.88
CA LEU A 437 6.08 -14.00 3.17
C LEU A 437 5.15 -13.64 4.35
N ARG A 438 5.07 -14.55 5.34
CA ARG A 438 4.21 -14.38 6.54
C ARG A 438 4.97 -14.23 7.86
N SER A 439 6.28 -14.02 7.78
CA SER A 439 7.16 -13.96 8.95
C SER A 439 7.62 -12.55 9.30
N PHE A 440 7.02 -11.50 8.72
CA PHE A 440 7.43 -10.12 8.98
C PHE A 440 7.36 -9.77 10.47
N ARG A 441 8.30 -8.94 10.91
CA ARG A 441 8.40 -8.49 12.31
C ARG A 441 8.62 -6.99 12.33
N PRO A 442 7.54 -6.20 12.25
CA PRO A 442 7.67 -4.76 12.30
C PRO A 442 8.20 -4.32 13.68
N PRO A 443 9.30 -3.56 13.73
CA PRO A 443 9.88 -3.04 14.99
C PRO A 443 9.17 -1.77 15.48
N VAL A 444 8.01 -1.43 14.92
CA VAL A 444 7.28 -0.17 15.15
C VAL A 444 5.77 -0.43 15.15
N ASP A 445 5.04 0.45 15.84
CA ASP A 445 3.57 0.38 15.93
C ASP A 445 2.89 0.56 14.56
N GLU A 446 3.46 1.35 13.65
CA GLU A 446 2.98 1.47 12.26
C GLU A 446 3.40 0.28 11.38
N ALA A 447 3.11 -0.93 11.86
CA ALA A 447 3.50 -2.21 11.28
C ALA A 447 3.28 -2.33 9.76
N LEU A 448 2.10 -1.93 9.29
CA LEU A 448 1.75 -2.01 7.87
C LEU A 448 2.55 -1.05 6.99
N THR A 449 2.91 0.12 7.51
CA THR A 449 3.76 1.09 6.79
C THR A 449 5.19 0.56 6.66
N PHE A 450 5.68 -0.09 7.72
CA PHE A 450 6.96 -0.79 7.70
C PHE A 450 6.95 -1.93 6.66
N ILE A 451 5.98 -2.85 6.75
CA ILE A 451 5.88 -4.01 5.85
C ILE A 451 5.74 -3.59 4.38
N LYS A 452 5.04 -2.49 4.09
CA LYS A 452 4.94 -1.94 2.74
C LYS A 452 6.30 -1.61 2.11
N SER A 453 7.29 -1.29 2.95
CA SER A 453 8.67 -0.98 2.55
C SER A 453 9.57 -2.23 2.48
N CYS A 454 9.10 -3.38 2.99
CA CYS A 454 9.82 -4.65 2.99
C CYS A 454 9.77 -5.31 1.60
N ARG A 455 10.75 -5.01 0.74
CA ARG A 455 10.79 -5.46 -0.66
C ARG A 455 12.20 -5.73 -1.14
N LEU A 456 12.34 -6.66 -2.08
CA LEU A 456 13.59 -6.82 -2.83
C LEU A 456 13.94 -5.51 -3.55
N VAL A 457 15.21 -5.15 -3.52
CA VAL A 457 15.73 -3.93 -4.12
C VAL A 457 16.03 -4.20 -5.59
N GLU A 458 15.44 -3.39 -6.49
CA GLU A 458 15.71 -3.44 -7.94
C GLU A 458 15.73 -4.87 -8.51
N PRO A 459 14.63 -5.64 -8.32
CA PRO A 459 14.57 -7.02 -8.79
C PRO A 459 14.59 -7.07 -10.32
N VAL A 460 15.29 -8.05 -10.86
CA VAL A 460 15.30 -8.41 -12.28
C VAL A 460 14.78 -9.83 -12.41
N LEU A 461 13.70 -10.02 -13.16
CA LEU A 461 13.15 -11.36 -13.36
C LEU A 461 13.93 -12.07 -14.47
N THR A 462 14.30 -13.31 -14.21
CA THR A 462 15.06 -14.18 -15.12
C THR A 462 14.38 -15.53 -15.29
N ARG A 463 14.85 -16.38 -16.21
CA ARG A 463 14.29 -17.73 -16.38
C ARG A 463 14.44 -18.62 -15.14
N THR A 464 15.45 -18.39 -14.31
CA THR A 464 15.77 -19.24 -13.16
C THR A 464 15.25 -18.69 -11.83
N GLY A 465 14.92 -17.40 -11.75
CA GLY A 465 14.39 -16.78 -10.54
C GLY A 465 14.40 -15.26 -10.60
N THR A 466 14.22 -14.65 -9.43
CA THR A 466 14.36 -13.20 -9.22
C THR A 466 15.77 -12.87 -8.78
N GLN A 467 16.51 -12.13 -9.61
CA GLN A 467 17.83 -11.62 -9.27
C GLN A 467 17.74 -10.26 -8.59
N THR A 468 18.54 -10.04 -7.56
CA THR A 468 18.64 -8.75 -6.85
C THR A 468 20.06 -8.55 -6.33
N ARG A 469 20.34 -7.41 -5.70
CA ARG A 469 21.66 -7.09 -5.13
C ARG A 469 21.53 -6.79 -3.64
N GLY A 470 22.50 -7.25 -2.86
CA GLY A 470 22.55 -6.98 -1.43
C GLY A 470 23.81 -7.54 -0.78
N ILE A 471 23.79 -7.66 0.54
CA ILE A 471 24.91 -8.15 1.34
C ILE A 471 24.48 -9.46 1.99
N LEU A 472 25.37 -10.46 1.93
CA LEU A 472 25.19 -11.74 2.59
C LEU A 472 26.02 -11.76 3.86
N TRP A 473 25.39 -12.11 4.97
CA TRP A 473 26.00 -12.17 6.29
C TRP A 473 26.06 -13.63 6.74
N ARG A 474 27.21 -14.09 7.21
CA ARG A 474 27.33 -15.35 7.94
C ARG A 474 27.03 -15.10 9.41
N LEU A 475 26.03 -15.80 9.93
CA LEU A 475 25.65 -15.71 11.34
C LEU A 475 26.58 -16.54 12.22
N GLY A 476 27.24 -15.88 13.16
CA GLY A 476 28.20 -16.47 14.08
C GLY A 476 27.69 -16.50 15.52
N LYS A 477 28.43 -15.84 16.43
CA LYS A 477 28.22 -15.90 17.88
C LYS A 477 26.80 -15.48 18.27
N ILE A 478 26.19 -16.28 19.14
CA ILE A 478 24.93 -15.96 19.81
C ILE A 478 25.25 -15.30 21.15
N ILE A 479 24.62 -14.16 21.42
CA ILE A 479 24.70 -13.37 22.65
C ILE A 479 23.36 -13.51 23.37
N ARG A 480 23.40 -13.81 24.66
CA ARG A 480 22.23 -13.87 25.53
C ARG A 480 22.36 -12.82 26.63
N PRO A 481 21.90 -11.58 26.40
CA PRO A 481 21.98 -10.52 27.38
C PRO A 481 21.01 -10.82 28.53
N ARG A 482 21.38 -10.42 29.76
CA ARG A 482 20.39 -10.35 30.84
C ARG A 482 19.47 -9.15 30.56
N PRO A 483 18.15 -9.27 30.81
CA PRO A 483 17.22 -8.16 30.65
C PRO A 483 17.74 -6.89 31.33
N LEU A 484 17.93 -5.82 30.56
CA LEU A 484 18.39 -4.55 31.10
C LEU A 484 17.23 -3.84 31.81
N LYS A 485 17.45 -3.43 33.06
CA LYS A 485 16.49 -2.59 33.78
C LYS A 485 16.77 -1.13 33.45
N ARG A 486 15.74 -0.36 33.07
CA ARG A 486 15.83 1.11 33.01
C ARG A 486 15.91 1.65 34.44
N ASP A 487 17.12 1.73 34.98
CA ASP A 487 17.36 2.41 36.24
C ASP A 487 17.54 3.91 35.99
N LYS A 488 16.98 4.76 36.86
CA LYS A 488 17.13 6.23 36.79
C LYS A 488 18.59 6.68 36.93
N TYR A 489 19.45 5.82 37.47
CA TYR A 489 20.87 6.09 37.69
C TYR A 489 21.81 5.48 36.62
N CYS A 490 21.28 4.77 35.62
CA CYS A 490 22.08 4.32 34.49
C CYS A 490 22.42 5.49 33.58
N THR A 491 23.72 5.78 33.43
CA THR A 491 24.22 6.86 32.57
C THR A 491 24.33 6.46 31.11
N LEU A 492 24.35 5.16 30.81
CA LEU A 492 24.47 4.61 29.45
C LEU A 492 23.10 4.14 28.92
N SER A 493 22.86 4.39 27.64
CA SER A 493 21.77 3.78 26.88
C SER A 493 21.96 2.26 26.72
N PRO A 494 20.90 1.51 26.36
CA PRO A 494 21.02 0.08 26.10
C PRO A 494 22.06 -0.26 25.02
N LEU A 495 22.15 0.52 23.94
CA LEU A 495 23.15 0.30 22.89
C LEU A 495 24.58 0.63 23.34
N GLU A 496 24.78 1.68 24.14
CA GLU A 496 26.09 2.00 24.73
C GLU A 496 26.55 0.90 25.71
N THR A 497 25.61 0.36 26.48
CA THR A 497 25.85 -0.79 27.36
C THR A 497 26.27 -2.01 26.55
N LEU A 498 25.55 -2.32 25.45
CA LEU A 498 25.92 -3.41 24.55
C LEU A 498 27.30 -3.20 23.92
N ALA A 499 27.61 -1.99 23.43
CA ALA A 499 28.92 -1.68 22.87
C ALA A 499 30.05 -1.92 23.88
N THR A 500 29.85 -1.48 25.13
CA THR A 500 30.79 -1.70 26.24
C THR A 500 30.97 -3.19 26.52
N ASP A 501 29.87 -3.94 26.63
CA ASP A 501 29.89 -5.38 26.86
C ASP A 501 30.62 -6.15 25.74
N LEU A 502 30.43 -5.73 24.49
CA LEU A 502 31.12 -6.27 23.30
C LEU A 502 32.63 -5.95 23.33
N GLN A 503 33.03 -4.76 23.78
CA GLN A 503 34.43 -4.34 23.85
C GLN A 503 35.19 -5.08 24.96
N TYR A 504 34.61 -5.18 26.16
CA TYR A 504 35.25 -5.72 27.36
C TYR A 504 35.05 -7.23 27.58
N ARG A 505 34.83 -7.99 26.49
CA ARG A 505 34.85 -9.46 26.48
C ARG A 505 33.79 -10.16 27.34
N LYS A 506 32.69 -9.49 27.69
CA LYS A 506 31.61 -10.09 28.49
C LYS A 506 31.00 -11.33 27.82
N TYR A 507 31.05 -11.39 26.49
CA TYR A 507 30.54 -12.49 25.68
C TYR A 507 31.65 -13.37 25.07
N GLY A 508 32.78 -13.50 25.79
CA GLY A 508 33.89 -14.41 25.49
C GLY A 508 35.11 -13.70 24.86
N LYS A 509 34.98 -13.21 23.63
CA LYS A 509 36.03 -12.46 22.92
C LYS A 509 35.67 -10.98 22.82
N SER A 510 36.66 -10.13 22.53
CA SER A 510 36.41 -8.70 22.29
C SER A 510 35.94 -8.51 20.84
N TYR A 511 34.83 -7.82 20.66
CA TYR A 511 34.26 -7.46 19.37
C TYR A 511 34.44 -5.95 19.13
N THR A 512 35.70 -5.50 19.22
CA THR A 512 36.05 -4.06 19.24
C THR A 512 35.55 -3.32 18.01
N GLU A 513 35.63 -3.91 16.81
CA GLU A 513 35.18 -3.25 15.58
C GLU A 513 33.66 -3.04 15.55
N LEU A 514 32.89 -4.07 15.91
CA LEU A 514 31.44 -3.95 16.03
C LEU A 514 31.04 -2.90 17.07
N ALA A 515 31.71 -2.90 18.23
CA ALA A 515 31.48 -1.91 19.28
C ALA A 515 31.79 -0.49 18.80
N THR A 516 32.88 -0.31 18.06
CA THR A 516 33.29 0.98 17.48
C THR A 516 32.27 1.48 16.47
N ASN A 517 31.82 0.60 15.55
CA ASN A 517 30.79 0.92 14.57
C ASN A 517 29.46 1.32 15.23
N LEU A 518 29.09 0.62 16.31
CA LEU A 518 27.88 0.93 17.07
C LEU A 518 27.98 2.29 17.77
N LEU A 519 29.10 2.58 18.46
CA LEU A 519 29.33 3.87 19.12
C LEU A 519 29.38 5.04 18.12
N ALA A 520 30.04 4.86 16.97
CA ALA A 520 30.08 5.86 15.91
C ALA A 520 28.67 6.23 15.43
N TRP A 521 27.81 5.22 15.20
CA TRP A 521 26.43 5.44 14.81
C TRP A 521 25.58 6.16 15.89
N ILE A 522 25.78 5.83 17.16
CA ILE A 522 25.11 6.51 18.29
C ILE A 522 25.49 8.00 18.32
N GLN A 523 26.77 8.30 18.07
CA GLN A 523 27.25 9.68 18.00
C GLN A 523 26.67 10.42 16.79
N GLU A 524 26.71 9.83 15.60
CA GLU A 524 26.15 10.40 14.37
C GLU A 524 24.64 10.70 14.51
N SER A 525 23.86 9.73 14.98
CA SER A 525 22.40 9.87 15.16
C SER A 525 22.04 10.96 16.18
N SER A 526 22.80 11.08 17.27
CA SER A 526 22.65 12.14 18.28
C SER A 526 22.88 13.54 17.70
N THR A 527 23.90 13.70 16.83
CA THR A 527 24.17 14.99 16.17
C THR A 527 23.09 15.36 15.14
N ALA A 528 22.58 14.38 14.39
CA ALA A 528 21.50 14.58 13.42
C ALA A 528 20.20 15.04 14.11
N SER A 529 19.85 14.42 15.24
CA SER A 529 18.66 14.78 16.03
C SER A 529 18.70 16.22 16.55
N ARG A 530 19.85 16.67 17.08
CA ARG A 530 20.05 18.05 17.57
C ARG A 530 19.97 19.10 16.45
N LYS A 531 20.46 18.79 15.25
CA LYS A 531 20.34 19.68 14.09
C LYS A 531 18.89 19.80 13.63
N HIS A 532 18.12 18.72 13.65
CA HIS A 532 16.72 18.72 13.21
C HIS A 532 15.82 19.55 14.15
N GLN A 533 16.00 19.41 15.48
CA GLN A 533 15.27 20.22 16.47
C GLN A 533 15.49 21.73 16.35
N ARG A 534 16.63 22.18 15.80
CA ARG A 534 16.90 23.62 15.60
C ARG A 534 16.22 24.20 14.36
N PHE A 535 15.85 23.37 13.38
CA PHE A 535 15.27 23.83 12.11
C PHE A 535 13.74 23.71 12.04
N THR A 536 13.11 22.85 12.84
CA THR A 536 11.66 22.60 12.77
C THR A 536 10.97 22.90 14.10
N GLY A 537 10.73 24.18 14.39
CA GLY A 537 10.00 24.64 15.59
C GLY A 537 8.48 24.38 15.58
N ARG A 538 8.00 23.24 15.04
CA ARG A 538 6.57 22.85 15.05
C ARG A 538 6.38 21.35 15.26
N SER A 539 5.24 21.02 15.89
CA SER A 539 4.74 19.68 16.22
C SER A 539 4.85 18.69 15.03
N PRO A 540 5.21 17.41 15.27
CA PRO A 540 5.56 16.47 14.21
C PRO A 540 4.32 15.94 13.49
N LEU A 541 4.02 16.50 12.31
CA LEU A 541 3.18 15.82 11.34
C LEU A 541 3.92 14.57 10.81
N VAL A 542 3.22 13.44 10.88
CA VAL A 542 3.67 12.04 10.93
C VAL A 542 4.45 11.50 9.72
N HIS A 543 4.89 12.30 8.75
CA HIS A 543 5.32 11.77 7.44
C HIS A 543 6.76 12.08 7.02
N THR A 544 7.72 11.96 7.95
CA THR A 544 9.14 11.63 7.68
C THR A 544 9.92 11.67 8.99
N ARG A 545 10.04 10.55 9.71
CA ARG A 545 11.17 10.41 10.64
C ARG A 545 12.44 10.30 9.77
N PRO A 546 13.46 11.18 9.91
CA PRO A 546 14.66 11.15 9.06
C PRO A 546 15.59 9.96 9.33
N LEU A 547 15.29 9.12 10.32
CA LEU A 547 16.28 8.19 10.87
C LEU A 547 16.39 6.87 10.09
N GLY A 548 15.53 6.64 9.08
CA GLY A 548 15.64 5.53 8.12
C GLY A 548 15.53 4.13 8.72
N TRP A 549 15.68 3.10 7.87
CA TRP A 549 15.64 1.68 8.26
C TRP A 549 16.57 1.35 9.44
N ARG A 550 17.78 1.91 9.45
CA ARG A 550 18.80 1.60 10.48
C ARG A 550 18.36 2.01 11.88
N ALA A 551 17.62 3.11 12.04
CA ALA A 551 17.15 3.51 13.36
C ALA A 551 16.01 2.64 13.87
N TRP A 552 15.11 2.17 13.00
CA TRP A 552 14.13 1.16 13.39
C TRP A 552 14.80 -0.12 13.88
N MET A 553 15.84 -0.57 13.17
CA MET A 553 16.63 -1.73 13.61
C MET A 553 17.39 -1.47 14.92
N ALA A 554 17.86 -0.25 15.16
CA ALA A 554 18.49 0.11 16.43
C ALA A 554 17.49 0.05 17.60
N TYR A 555 16.28 0.61 17.43
CA TYR A 555 15.22 0.49 18.44
C TYR A 555 14.83 -0.97 18.71
N GLU A 556 14.80 -1.80 17.68
CA GLU A 556 14.55 -3.24 17.83
C GLU A 556 15.64 -3.93 18.66
N VAL A 557 16.92 -3.61 18.43
CA VAL A 557 18.02 -4.13 19.24
C VAL A 557 17.92 -3.64 20.68
N GLU A 558 17.54 -2.37 20.91
CA GLU A 558 17.30 -1.85 22.26
C GLU A 558 16.17 -2.59 22.99
N ALA A 559 15.04 -2.80 22.31
CA ALA A 559 13.91 -3.55 22.86
C ALA A 559 14.34 -4.98 23.22
N ALA A 560 15.09 -5.64 22.33
CA ALA A 560 15.64 -6.97 22.56
C ALA A 560 16.54 -7.03 23.81
N LEU A 561 17.38 -6.02 24.04
CA LEU A 561 18.23 -5.93 25.23
C LEU A 561 17.42 -5.73 26.52
N LEU A 562 16.37 -4.91 26.47
CA LEU A 562 15.48 -4.67 27.62
C LEU A 562 14.70 -5.94 27.98
N GLU A 563 14.28 -6.71 26.98
CA GLU A 563 13.55 -7.98 27.15
C GLU A 563 14.47 -9.18 27.45
N GLY A 564 15.77 -9.07 27.19
CA GLY A 564 16.72 -10.18 27.29
C GLY A 564 16.62 -11.19 26.15
N LYS A 565 16.07 -10.80 24.99
CA LYS A 565 16.06 -11.62 23.76
C LYS A 565 17.49 -11.90 23.30
N CYS A 566 17.70 -13.06 22.71
CA CYS A 566 19.03 -13.39 22.18
C CYS A 566 19.36 -12.56 20.93
N LEU A 567 20.63 -12.20 20.79
CA LEU A 567 21.18 -11.51 19.62
C LEU A 567 22.17 -12.45 18.91
N ARG A 568 22.33 -12.32 17.59
CA ARG A 568 23.34 -13.06 16.84
C ARG A 568 24.18 -12.14 15.98
N LEU A 569 25.50 -12.31 16.07
CA LEU A 569 26.46 -11.47 15.36
C LEU A 569 26.63 -11.94 13.91
N GLY A 570 26.67 -10.99 12.98
CA GLY A 570 26.86 -11.24 11.55
C GLY A 570 28.20 -10.73 11.04
N SER A 571 28.88 -11.55 10.24
CA SER A 571 30.10 -11.20 9.51
C SER A 571 29.80 -11.17 8.01
N VAL A 572 30.34 -10.22 7.26
CA VAL A 572 30.12 -10.14 5.81
C VAL A 572 30.78 -11.33 5.12
N VAL A 573 30.08 -11.93 4.17
CA VAL A 573 30.66 -12.96 3.29
C VAL A 573 31.33 -12.26 2.12
N ASP A 574 32.67 -12.27 2.08
CA ASP A 574 33.45 -11.74 0.96
C ASP A 574 33.43 -12.74 -0.21
N PRO A 575 32.99 -12.32 -1.42
CA PRO A 575 33.01 -13.18 -2.60
C PRO A 575 34.42 -13.49 -3.13
N THR A 576 35.40 -12.63 -2.84
CA THR A 576 36.78 -12.65 -3.37
C THR A 576 37.78 -13.36 -2.46
N ASN A 577 37.72 -13.13 -1.15
CA ASN A 577 38.58 -13.80 -0.17
C ASN A 577 37.73 -14.70 0.75
N ARG A 578 37.71 -15.99 0.43
CA ARG A 578 36.74 -16.95 0.98
C ARG A 578 37.22 -17.67 2.24
N GLU A 579 38.47 -17.46 2.65
CA GLU A 579 39.12 -18.18 3.75
C GLU A 579 39.27 -17.33 5.03
N GLU A 580 39.35 -16.00 4.90
CA GLU A 580 39.36 -15.10 6.06
C GLU A 580 37.96 -14.71 6.51
N LEU A 581 37.70 -14.90 7.79
CA LEU A 581 36.47 -14.46 8.44
C LEU A 581 36.52 -12.96 8.66
N ALA A 582 35.68 -12.23 7.91
CA ALA A 582 35.47 -10.82 8.17
C ALA A 582 35.04 -10.60 9.64
N PRO A 583 35.47 -9.51 10.26
CA PRO A 583 35.04 -9.14 11.60
C PRO A 583 33.52 -8.95 11.66
N TYR A 584 32.94 -9.20 12.84
CA TYR A 584 31.52 -8.98 13.04
C TYR A 584 31.16 -7.50 12.85
N SER A 585 30.14 -7.26 12.04
CA SER A 585 29.70 -5.92 11.62
C SER A 585 28.17 -5.82 11.49
N ALA A 586 27.43 -6.80 12.01
CA ALA A 586 25.98 -6.77 12.13
C ALA A 586 25.48 -7.45 13.41
N ILE A 587 24.30 -7.03 13.88
CA ILE A 587 23.60 -7.58 15.05
C ILE A 587 22.18 -7.94 14.61
N PHE A 588 21.80 -9.20 14.71
CA PHE A 588 20.46 -9.70 14.41
C PHE A 588 19.71 -10.09 15.67
N VAL A 589 18.39 -9.87 15.69
CA VAL A 589 17.53 -10.09 16.86
C VAL A 589 16.77 -11.40 16.71
N GLY A 590 16.86 -12.28 17.71
CA GLY A 590 16.14 -13.56 17.74
C GLY A 590 14.68 -13.40 18.19
N GLU A 591 13.88 -14.44 17.97
CA GLU A 591 12.43 -14.40 18.26
C GLU A 591 12.10 -14.33 19.75
N GLY A 592 12.96 -14.93 20.57
CA GLY A 592 12.77 -15.05 22.01
C GLY A 592 14.11 -15.29 22.71
N ILE A 593 14.03 -15.57 24.00
CA ILE A 593 15.21 -15.84 24.85
C ILE A 593 15.94 -17.12 24.40
N ASP A 594 15.16 -18.11 23.94
CA ASP A 594 15.63 -19.43 23.53
C ASP A 594 15.81 -19.59 22.01
N ASP A 595 15.71 -18.52 21.21
CA ASP A 595 15.95 -18.65 19.78
C ASP A 595 17.40 -19.09 19.51
N TRP A 596 17.56 -19.87 18.43
CA TRP A 596 18.79 -20.61 18.08
C TRP A 596 19.33 -21.57 19.17
N ARG A 597 18.52 -22.00 20.14
CA ARG A 597 18.88 -23.08 21.08
C ARG A 597 18.67 -24.44 20.37
N LYS A 598 19.72 -25.27 20.29
CA LYS A 598 19.60 -26.69 19.93
C LYS A 598 19.75 -27.50 21.23
N GLU A 599 18.94 -28.55 21.40
CA GLU A 599 18.91 -29.35 22.64
C GLU A 599 20.26 -30.06 22.93
N ASP A 600 21.08 -30.35 21.90
CA ASP A 600 22.30 -31.18 22.06
C ASP A 600 23.59 -30.67 21.37
N ALA A 601 23.84 -29.36 21.21
CA ALA A 601 25.09 -28.90 20.55
C ALA A 601 25.83 -27.79 21.30
N GLU A 602 27.05 -28.12 21.72
CA GLU A 602 28.10 -27.19 22.12
C GLU A 602 28.37 -26.16 21.02
N GLU A 603 28.12 -24.89 21.36
CA GLU A 603 28.72 -23.65 20.82
C GLU A 603 28.70 -23.34 19.30
N TYR A 604 28.36 -24.27 18.41
CA TYR A 604 28.40 -24.11 16.96
C TYR A 604 27.07 -24.48 16.31
N ALA A 605 26.12 -23.53 16.29
CA ALA A 605 24.95 -23.65 15.44
C ALA A 605 25.36 -23.79 13.97
N GLU A 606 24.62 -24.57 13.18
CA GLU A 606 24.79 -24.67 11.72
C GLU A 606 24.97 -23.27 11.11
N SER A 607 25.82 -23.20 10.08
CA SER A 607 26.07 -21.97 9.34
C SER A 607 24.76 -21.49 8.75
N SER A 608 24.17 -20.46 9.37
CA SER A 608 22.99 -19.76 8.88
C SER A 608 23.42 -18.43 8.29
N TYR A 609 22.69 -17.96 7.30
CA TYR A 609 23.02 -16.75 6.54
C TYR A 609 21.86 -15.78 6.57
N VAL A 610 22.17 -14.49 6.48
CA VAL A 610 21.17 -13.43 6.32
C VAL A 610 21.49 -12.65 5.06
N PHE A 611 20.47 -12.40 4.25
CA PHE A 611 20.55 -11.47 3.13
C PHE A 611 19.90 -10.15 3.50
N THR A 612 20.63 -9.04 3.31
CA THR A 612 20.08 -7.70 3.52
C THR A 612 20.31 -6.80 2.32
N ALA A 613 19.33 -5.96 2.00
CA ALA A 613 19.52 -4.85 1.06
C ALA A 613 18.68 -3.66 1.50
N VAL A 614 19.17 -2.45 1.24
CA VAL A 614 18.46 -1.20 1.54
C VAL A 614 18.64 -0.25 0.37
N ARG A 615 17.54 0.38 -0.03
CA ARG A 615 17.52 1.47 -0.98
C ARG A 615 16.72 2.63 -0.36
N PRO A 616 17.33 3.79 -0.11
CA PRO A 616 16.58 4.96 0.33
C PRO A 616 15.58 5.38 -0.76
N ALA A 617 14.52 6.08 -0.36
CA ALA A 617 13.67 6.77 -1.33
C ALA A 617 14.50 7.81 -2.08
N LYS A 618 14.30 7.98 -3.39
CA LYS A 618 15.06 8.99 -4.16
C LYS A 618 14.60 10.40 -3.74
N ASP A 619 15.54 11.28 -3.36
CA ASP A 619 15.25 12.67 -2.91
C ASP A 619 14.48 13.52 -3.93
N GLN A 620 14.58 13.17 -5.22
CA GLN A 620 13.87 13.81 -6.34
C GLN A 620 12.53 13.12 -6.71
N ALA A 621 12.22 11.96 -6.14
CA ALA A 621 10.96 11.24 -6.34
C ALA A 621 10.03 11.45 -5.14
N ARG A 622 9.79 12.70 -4.76
CA ARG A 622 9.14 13.10 -3.49
C ARG A 622 7.70 12.61 -3.29
N PHE A 623 7.10 11.97 -4.29
CA PHE A 623 5.70 11.59 -4.25
C PHE A 623 5.53 10.14 -4.66
N GLY A 624 5.39 9.21 -3.72
CA GLY A 624 5.02 7.81 -4.00
C GLY A 624 6.18 6.84 -4.28
N ASP A 625 7.44 7.26 -4.34
CA ASP A 625 8.58 6.33 -4.18
C ASP A 625 8.78 6.06 -2.68
N ILE A 626 8.84 4.79 -2.30
CA ILE A 626 9.06 4.38 -0.91
C ILE A 626 10.45 3.80 -0.74
N ALA A 627 11.07 4.01 0.42
CA ALA A 627 12.30 3.30 0.75
C ALA A 627 12.04 1.79 0.67
N LYS A 628 13.01 1.03 0.15
CA LYS A 628 12.94 -0.43 0.10
C LYS A 628 13.99 -1.02 1.01
N HIS A 629 13.63 -2.04 1.76
CA HIS A 629 14.57 -2.78 2.58
C HIS A 629 14.18 -4.25 2.66
N VAL A 630 15.15 -5.11 2.91
CA VAL A 630 14.94 -6.54 3.09
C VAL A 630 15.97 -7.07 4.07
N SER A 631 15.54 -7.97 4.95
CA SER A 631 16.40 -8.68 5.89
C SER A 631 15.85 -10.08 6.12
N LEU A 632 16.44 -11.06 5.44
CA LEU A 632 15.93 -12.43 5.36
C LEU A 632 17.00 -13.42 5.84
N GLU A 633 16.66 -14.26 6.82
CA GLU A 633 17.43 -15.47 7.08
C GLU A 633 17.22 -16.42 5.90
N VAL A 634 18.31 -16.96 5.36
CA VAL A 634 18.32 -17.73 4.11
C VAL A 634 19.21 -18.96 4.21
N ASP A 635 18.80 -20.01 3.50
CA ASP A 635 19.71 -21.09 3.10
C ASP A 635 20.46 -20.68 1.85
N TRP A 636 21.75 -21.00 1.83
CA TRP A 636 22.66 -20.64 0.76
C TRP A 636 23.12 -21.90 0.01
N GLU A 637 22.61 -22.07 -1.21
CA GLU A 637 23.07 -23.11 -2.13
C GLU A 637 24.16 -22.54 -3.04
N ARG A 638 25.34 -23.18 -3.01
CA ARG A 638 26.48 -22.78 -3.83
C ARG A 638 26.37 -23.38 -5.23
N PRO A 639 26.58 -22.61 -6.30
CA PRO A 639 26.73 -23.19 -7.62
C PRO A 639 27.97 -24.10 -7.63
N GLY A 640 27.82 -25.37 -8.04
CA GLY A 640 28.92 -26.31 -8.24
C GLY A 640 29.20 -27.34 -7.13
N ARG A 641 28.41 -27.40 -6.04
CA ARG A 641 28.39 -28.60 -5.15
C ARG A 641 27.15 -29.42 -5.46
N GLU A 642 27.21 -30.24 -6.51
CA GLU A 642 26.35 -31.42 -6.54
C GLU A 642 26.72 -32.28 -5.32
N HIS A 643 25.72 -32.68 -4.54
CA HIS A 643 25.86 -33.74 -3.56
C HIS A 643 26.21 -35.03 -4.30
N LYS A 644 27.50 -35.25 -4.59
CA LYS A 644 27.99 -36.61 -4.77
C LYS A 644 27.76 -37.32 -3.44
N ARG A 645 26.76 -38.21 -3.41
CA ARG A 645 26.66 -39.23 -2.37
C ARG A 645 28.04 -39.88 -2.25
N GLU A 646 28.53 -39.96 -1.03
CA GLU A 646 29.76 -40.68 -0.70
C GLU A 646 29.56 -42.15 -1.04
N GLU A 647 29.84 -42.56 -2.28
CA GLU A 647 30.03 -43.98 -2.58
C GLU A 647 31.05 -44.22 -3.72
N ASP A 648 31.37 -43.25 -4.57
CA ASP A 648 32.40 -43.45 -5.60
C ASP A 648 33.60 -42.51 -5.42
N ARG A 649 34.51 -42.91 -4.52
CA ARG A 649 35.91 -42.45 -4.52
C ARG A 649 36.83 -43.55 -5.05
N ALA A 650 36.89 -43.67 -6.37
CA ALA A 650 38.07 -44.17 -7.05
C ALA A 650 38.06 -43.66 -8.49
N SER A 651 39.19 -43.06 -8.91
CA SER A 651 39.48 -42.54 -10.27
C SER A 651 38.68 -41.28 -10.67
N SER A 652 39.24 -40.15 -11.07
CA SER A 652 40.51 -39.90 -11.76
C SER A 652 40.96 -38.46 -11.51
N GLN A 653 42.26 -38.28 -11.33
CA GLN A 653 42.96 -37.02 -11.52
C GLN A 653 42.98 -36.71 -13.02
N THR A 654 42.46 -35.57 -13.42
CA THR A 654 43.00 -34.74 -14.51
C THR A 654 42.40 -33.35 -14.32
N ALA A 655 43.29 -32.41 -14.00
CA ALA A 655 43.00 -31.00 -13.95
C ALA A 655 43.08 -30.47 -15.38
N GLU A 656 41.95 -30.00 -15.92
CA GLU A 656 41.95 -28.99 -16.96
C GLU A 656 40.87 -27.95 -16.66
N GLU A 657 41.32 -26.70 -16.71
CA GLU A 657 40.56 -25.48 -16.51
C GLU A 657 39.41 -25.38 -17.50
N TYR A 658 38.20 -25.60 -17.01
CA TYR A 658 37.01 -24.91 -17.51
C TYR A 658 36.27 -24.41 -16.28
N SER A 659 36.36 -23.11 -16.01
CA SER A 659 35.46 -22.45 -15.07
C SER A 659 34.17 -22.16 -15.83
N PRO A 660 33.09 -22.96 -15.71
CA PRO A 660 31.81 -22.53 -16.24
C PRO A 660 31.43 -21.29 -15.43
N GLU A 661 31.03 -20.20 -16.10
CA GLU A 661 30.57 -18.96 -15.48
C GLU A 661 29.64 -19.28 -14.29
N LEU A 662 30.18 -19.21 -13.06
CA LEU A 662 29.39 -19.55 -11.87
C LEU A 662 28.31 -18.48 -11.74
N GLY A 663 27.06 -18.86 -12.00
CA GLY A 663 25.90 -18.00 -11.79
C GLY A 663 25.81 -17.49 -10.35
N PRO A 664 24.98 -16.46 -10.10
CA PRO A 664 24.83 -15.88 -8.77
C PRO A 664 24.39 -16.92 -7.71
N PRO A 665 24.79 -16.76 -6.44
CA PRO A 665 24.41 -17.67 -5.37
C PRO A 665 22.88 -17.74 -5.22
N LYS A 666 22.37 -18.96 -5.03
CA LYS A 666 20.94 -19.21 -4.84
C LYS A 666 20.60 -19.12 -3.36
N LEU A 667 19.55 -18.37 -3.05
CA LEU A 667 19.08 -18.14 -1.70
C LEU A 667 17.63 -18.64 -1.54
N TYR A 668 17.39 -19.40 -0.47
CA TYR A 668 16.05 -19.90 -0.10
C TYR A 668 15.62 -19.28 1.23
N ILE A 669 14.44 -18.68 1.24
CA ILE A 669 13.96 -17.86 2.37
C ILE A 669 13.52 -18.76 3.52
N LYS A 670 14.15 -18.58 4.68
CA LYS A 670 13.70 -19.15 5.95
C LYS A 670 12.67 -18.22 6.58
N ARG A 671 13.08 -17.03 7.02
CA ARG A 671 12.18 -16.09 7.72
C ARG A 671 12.69 -14.65 7.59
N TRP A 672 11.83 -13.68 7.91
CA TRP A 672 12.27 -12.33 8.20
C TRP A 672 13.11 -12.30 9.48
N LEU A 673 14.19 -11.53 9.48
CA LEU A 673 15.06 -11.37 10.64
C LEU A 673 15.48 -9.91 10.79
N ASN A 674 15.03 -9.24 11.85
CA ASN A 674 15.45 -7.86 12.10
C ASN A 674 16.93 -7.81 12.49
N GLY A 675 17.63 -6.78 12.02
CA GLY A 675 19.03 -6.60 12.37
C GLY A 675 19.63 -5.25 12.01
N LEU A 676 20.48 -4.76 12.91
CA LEU A 676 21.27 -3.56 12.73
C LEU A 676 22.59 -3.92 12.04
N CYS A 677 22.76 -3.44 10.81
CA CYS A 677 23.92 -3.76 9.97
C CYS A 677 24.82 -2.54 9.73
N PHE A 678 26.14 -2.76 9.75
CA PHE A 678 27.18 -1.78 9.46
C PHE A 678 27.95 -2.25 8.22
N SER A 679 27.41 -1.94 7.05
CA SER A 679 27.94 -2.41 5.77
C SER A 679 29.25 -1.76 5.30
N GLY A 680 29.78 -0.77 6.03
CA GLY A 680 31.08 -0.14 5.72
C GLY A 680 31.29 0.15 4.23
N HIS A 681 32.42 -0.32 3.69
CA HIS A 681 32.79 -0.25 2.27
C HIS A 681 32.38 -1.48 1.43
N TYR A 682 31.62 -2.43 2.01
CA TYR A 682 31.30 -3.68 1.33
C TYR A 682 30.34 -3.45 0.15
N SER A 683 30.73 -3.93 -1.03
CA SER A 683 29.91 -3.82 -2.24
C SER A 683 28.74 -4.81 -2.19
N GLN A 684 27.55 -4.36 -2.58
CA GLN A 684 26.41 -5.25 -2.80
C GLN A 684 26.72 -6.24 -3.92
N GLN A 685 26.43 -7.53 -3.69
CA GLN A 685 26.64 -8.61 -4.65
C GLN A 685 25.31 -9.08 -5.26
N PRO A 686 25.31 -9.56 -6.52
CA PRO A 686 24.14 -10.18 -7.11
C PRO A 686 23.81 -11.52 -6.42
N VAL A 687 22.54 -11.76 -6.16
CA VAL A 687 22.01 -13.02 -5.63
C VAL A 687 20.76 -13.42 -6.41
N LEU A 688 20.42 -14.71 -6.39
CA LEU A 688 19.24 -15.25 -7.05
C LEU A 688 18.30 -15.89 -6.04
N PHE A 689 17.02 -15.51 -6.09
CA PHE A 689 15.93 -16.21 -5.42
C PHE A 689 15.21 -17.09 -6.45
N PRO A 690 15.40 -18.43 -6.43
CA PRO A 690 14.80 -19.30 -7.43
C PRO A 690 13.27 -19.26 -7.41
N TRP A 691 12.65 -19.53 -8.55
CA TRP A 691 11.19 -19.63 -8.66
C TRP A 691 10.63 -20.77 -7.77
N PRO A 692 9.43 -20.60 -7.18
CA PRO A 692 8.66 -21.73 -6.67
C PRO A 692 8.46 -22.78 -7.78
N ALA A 693 8.65 -24.07 -7.48
CA ALA A 693 8.66 -25.09 -8.53
C ALA A 693 7.32 -25.21 -9.27
N ASP A 694 6.20 -24.86 -8.64
CA ASP A 694 4.89 -24.88 -9.27
C ASP A 694 4.83 -23.94 -10.48
N LEU A 695 5.50 -22.79 -10.45
CA LEU A 695 5.56 -21.86 -11.59
C LEU A 695 6.45 -22.35 -12.72
N LEU A 696 7.36 -23.30 -12.43
CA LEU A 696 8.22 -23.95 -13.41
C LEU A 696 7.55 -25.17 -14.07
N ALA A 697 6.42 -25.63 -13.55
CA ALA A 697 5.73 -26.80 -14.07
C ALA A 697 5.23 -26.57 -15.50
N MET A 698 5.59 -27.48 -16.40
CA MET A 698 5.17 -27.45 -17.80
C MET A 698 3.68 -27.83 -17.95
N PRO A 699 3.02 -27.42 -19.04
CA PRO A 699 1.66 -27.86 -19.35
C PRO A 699 1.57 -29.38 -19.37
N ASN A 700 0.46 -29.93 -18.86
CA ASN A 700 0.19 -31.34 -19.05
C ASN A 700 -0.13 -31.53 -20.54
N LYS A 701 0.67 -32.33 -21.25
CA LYS A 701 0.31 -32.70 -22.63
C LYS A 701 -1.05 -33.41 -22.60
N PRO A 702 -1.96 -33.12 -23.55
CA PRO A 702 -3.14 -33.96 -23.75
C PRO A 702 -2.74 -35.39 -24.11
#